data_AF-A0A6M0F112-F1
#
_entry.id   AF-A0A6M0F112-F1
#
_cell.length_a   1.000
_cell.length_b   1.000
_cell.length_c   1.000
_cell.angle_alpha   90.00
_cell.angle_beta   90.00
_cell.angle_gamma   90.00
#
_symmetry.space_group_name_H-M   'P 1'
#
loop_
_entity.id
_entity.type
_entity.pdbx_description
1 polymer ?
#
loop_
_entity_poly.entity_id
_entity_poly.type
_entity_poly.pdbx_seq_one_letter_code
_entity_poly.pdbx_strand_id
1 'polypeptide(L)'
;MWDVTYVSSDSEIAADGLVQGDGGSVIVWADKVTQFYGKISARGGSEAGNGGLVEVSGKENLIFDGVVDVSASNGSFGTLLLDPTNIIISDEDSTIGVEDALPDIFEDELDGEITINASTLESQIGNVVLEATNDITIAEGVSLNFVAGESITFTADEDENGSGSFSMDPTQSITTNGRNLSISGKDIRAGDINTSDNIAGGGTVNLTATGFFQNVIEVGNVDTSSENFDGGSIEFKATRNTTFNDLKVGNINASSVNSNGGNVTISGGKVSAGVIKTTTDNATNGKVGGSVTFDGSGDSSIQVGNIYTTGGDIRIDDPISLTNNLIISTGTEFGGNIEILRGVTGHPSLRNLTLEAGKGDIKIFSIANINNLDVSGTAISIGGVQTKGDINLITQENLKILGEIRSSGNINIKAEERLQLLYNSDINSILQAGSDLTFEANNYINIQPQTSSSLSWFQSSGDLKFISNNSISANAHFAGGNFFSPNLSSSEGIISSQGNVTFDGYTGPALKVEAQGSIISTGNISITGVNTSLADKLNQNQPIRVEDPDIPILANSSALILRAGLAELEHSPSEPKVNLGDPITTFESTTEPSSGNIKVQGNIDTKGGPVILSATGEIDMTITDTALGEVTEMKGTINSDSDVDIRSDKNTGNINIGDITARRNINISGAEVSIGNISADYFNPNLNVSILGNSIETGKIDKSNSVKLESTSGNIIIDSISYVGGGGVDITSAGIFQAINASNDYFEEFTDIRDSTELVNFLEGQGVAVDELNQPIRISRRDIPISIKTEASSYGRGHIIIRHGGATEVDNNEPIVIQGDKSFVVGPIIEVGDELFVIDDSLISDSFTSNPSLSRNERYTTLKPNSDEFPVNLSGTVGGIFIVDNRNQKLVTSFQDRTFEPPSEVVIKEPTPEIVIKEPPSEVVIKEPTPEIVIKEPTPEIVIKEPTPEIVIKEPTPEVVIKEPTPEVVIKEPTPEIVIKEPTPEVVIKEPTPEIVIKEPTPEIVAPVTELPPVTETPPTTEQPQPDDQNPNDSENNNQEKDSQLFEPEERQANLENSCEDDKNSDQSDQEECEKSQSTFELRLLRLELTTDNFTDSTQLEINAQGQLEIKGSGIEIENLDLPANAN
;
A
#
# COMPACT_ATOMS: atom_id res chain seq x y z
N MET A 1 48.07 28.51 -61.27
CA MET A 1 47.89 28.37 -59.82
C MET A 1 48.62 29.54 -59.22
N TRP A 2 47.90 30.29 -58.39
CA TRP A 2 48.36 31.55 -57.83
C TRP A 2 48.59 31.30 -56.36
N ASP A 3 49.82 31.45 -55.91
CA ASP A 3 50.17 31.26 -54.51
C ASP A 3 49.48 32.32 -53.63
N VAL A 4 49.23 33.52 -54.18
CA VAL A 4 48.54 34.63 -53.52
C VAL A 4 47.44 35.22 -54.40
N THR A 5 46.27 35.50 -53.80
CA THR A 5 45.17 36.27 -54.39
C THR A 5 44.89 37.49 -53.50
N TYR A 6 44.86 38.70 -54.07
CA TYR A 6 44.56 39.95 -53.37
C TYR A 6 43.39 40.67 -54.04
N VAL A 7 42.38 41.04 -53.25
CA VAL A 7 41.22 41.83 -53.66
C VAL A 7 41.14 43.07 -52.78
N SER A 8 41.38 44.24 -53.37
CA SER A 8 41.45 45.53 -52.68
C SER A 8 40.09 46.01 -52.14
N SER A 9 40.15 46.91 -51.17
CA SER A 9 39.00 47.57 -50.54
C SER A 9 38.10 48.39 -51.50
N ASP A 10 38.61 48.74 -52.69
CA ASP A 10 37.87 49.40 -53.77
C ASP A 10 37.36 48.47 -54.88
N SER A 11 37.61 47.15 -54.77
CA SER A 11 37.13 46.15 -55.74
C SER A 11 35.69 45.70 -55.49
N GLU A 12 34.91 45.50 -56.56
CA GLU A 12 33.52 45.02 -56.53
C GLU A 12 33.32 43.89 -57.54
N ILE A 13 32.73 42.77 -57.10
CA ILE A 13 32.43 41.58 -57.91
C ILE A 13 30.93 41.27 -57.77
N ALA A 14 30.18 41.36 -58.86
CA ALA A 14 28.73 41.14 -58.86
C ALA A 14 28.30 39.95 -59.72
N ALA A 15 27.53 39.05 -59.13
CA ALA A 15 26.88 37.89 -59.74
C ALA A 15 25.36 37.88 -59.46
N ASP A 16 24.75 39.05 -59.27
CA ASP A 16 23.33 39.18 -58.95
C ASP A 16 22.39 38.59 -60.01
N GLY A 17 21.32 37.96 -59.53
CA GLY A 17 20.12 37.69 -60.32
C GLY A 17 19.47 38.98 -60.83
N LEU A 18 18.85 38.93 -62.01
CA LEU A 18 18.26 40.11 -62.65
C LEU A 18 16.85 40.40 -62.07
N VAL A 19 15.80 40.08 -62.82
CA VAL A 19 14.40 40.32 -62.39
C VAL A 19 13.83 39.08 -61.73
N GLN A 20 13.97 37.93 -62.38
CA GLN A 20 13.56 36.62 -61.89
C GLN A 20 14.72 35.65 -62.15
N GLY A 21 15.32 35.11 -61.09
CA GLY A 21 16.48 34.23 -61.15
C GLY A 21 17.36 34.35 -59.91
N ASP A 22 18.02 33.26 -59.55
CA ASP A 22 18.89 33.19 -58.37
C ASP A 22 20.19 33.97 -58.57
N GLY A 23 20.85 34.31 -57.46
CA GLY A 23 22.23 34.78 -57.47
C GLY A 23 23.20 33.71 -57.99
N GLY A 24 24.23 34.14 -58.71
CA GLY A 24 25.28 33.26 -59.22
C GLY A 24 26.30 32.82 -58.16
N SER A 25 27.33 32.09 -58.60
CA SER A 25 28.44 31.69 -57.73
C SER A 25 29.67 32.56 -57.96
N VAL A 26 30.31 33.02 -56.89
CA VAL A 26 31.60 33.73 -56.90
C VAL A 26 32.58 32.95 -56.03
N ILE A 27 33.74 32.61 -56.58
CA ILE A 27 34.80 31.87 -55.87
C ILE A 27 36.10 32.68 -55.99
N VAL A 28 36.70 33.03 -54.86
CA VAL A 28 37.98 33.75 -54.75
C VAL A 28 38.93 32.87 -53.93
N TRP A 29 40.01 32.35 -54.55
CA TRP A 29 40.90 31.40 -53.88
C TRP A 29 42.39 31.56 -54.26
N ALA A 30 43.27 30.98 -53.44
CA ALA A 30 44.71 30.88 -53.66
C ALA A 30 45.29 29.61 -53.01
N ASP A 31 46.44 29.15 -53.52
CA ASP A 31 47.13 27.95 -52.99
C ASP A 31 47.84 28.21 -51.65
N LYS A 32 48.13 29.47 -51.28
CA LYS A 32 48.65 29.85 -49.96
C LYS A 32 47.79 30.91 -49.29
N VAL A 33 47.77 32.13 -49.82
CA VAL A 33 47.19 33.31 -49.12
C VAL A 33 46.14 34.00 -49.96
N THR A 34 44.92 34.11 -49.44
CA THR A 34 43.89 35.02 -49.97
C THR A 34 43.73 36.21 -49.04
N GLN A 35 43.78 37.43 -49.59
CA GLN A 35 43.47 38.66 -48.89
C GLN A 35 42.26 39.32 -49.56
N PHE A 36 41.15 39.40 -48.85
CA PHE A 36 39.90 39.94 -49.37
C PHE A 36 39.38 41.11 -48.52
N TYR A 37 39.47 42.31 -49.08
CA TYR A 37 38.96 43.57 -48.51
C TYR A 37 37.77 44.16 -49.30
N GLY A 38 37.48 43.57 -50.48
CA GLY A 38 36.52 44.10 -51.43
C GLY A 38 35.05 43.80 -51.12
N LYS A 39 34.22 43.90 -52.16
CA LYS A 39 32.78 43.64 -52.09
C LYS A 39 32.38 42.56 -53.07
N ILE A 40 31.60 41.59 -52.61
CA ILE A 40 30.93 40.62 -53.49
C ILE A 40 29.43 40.76 -53.32
N SER A 41 28.67 40.73 -54.42
CA SER A 41 27.22 40.54 -54.38
C SER A 41 26.81 39.35 -55.24
N ALA A 42 25.90 38.53 -54.72
CA ALA A 42 25.29 37.41 -55.43
C ALA A 42 23.83 37.31 -55.00
N ARG A 43 23.08 38.39 -55.21
CA ARG A 43 21.70 38.53 -54.72
C ARG A 43 20.69 37.78 -55.56
N GLY A 44 19.58 37.40 -54.95
CA GLY A 44 18.39 36.93 -55.66
C GLY A 44 17.70 38.05 -56.46
N GLY A 45 17.07 37.69 -57.57
CA GLY A 45 16.39 38.63 -58.48
C GLY A 45 15.26 39.43 -57.81
N SER A 46 15.03 40.65 -58.32
CA SER A 46 14.15 41.64 -57.66
C SER A 46 12.69 41.25 -57.49
N GLU A 47 12.17 40.30 -58.27
CA GLU A 47 10.81 39.76 -58.18
C GLU A 47 10.78 38.29 -57.69
N ALA A 48 11.83 37.52 -57.97
CA ALA A 48 11.96 36.11 -57.57
C ALA A 48 13.41 35.62 -57.69
N GLY A 49 13.78 34.66 -56.84
CA GLY A 49 15.09 33.99 -56.85
C GLY A 49 15.76 34.04 -55.49
N ASN A 50 16.58 33.03 -55.20
CA ASN A 50 17.37 32.90 -53.98
C ASN A 50 18.73 33.62 -54.10
N GLY A 51 19.40 33.84 -52.98
CA GLY A 51 20.79 34.29 -52.98
C GLY A 51 21.73 33.19 -53.49
N GLY A 52 22.87 33.61 -54.01
CA GLY A 52 23.88 32.74 -54.60
C GLY A 52 24.91 32.22 -53.58
N LEU A 53 26.00 31.65 -54.11
CA LEU A 53 27.13 31.17 -53.31
C LEU A 53 28.30 32.14 -53.46
N VAL A 54 28.92 32.52 -52.34
CA VAL A 54 30.16 33.26 -52.30
C VAL A 54 31.16 32.49 -51.46
N GLU A 55 32.26 32.09 -52.07
CA GLU A 55 33.36 31.36 -51.44
C GLU A 55 34.61 32.25 -51.47
N VAL A 56 35.23 32.47 -50.31
CA VAL A 56 36.51 33.17 -50.20
C VAL A 56 37.46 32.27 -49.42
N SER A 57 38.24 31.50 -50.18
CA SER A 57 39.11 30.43 -49.70
C SER A 57 40.58 30.86 -49.67
N GLY A 58 41.35 30.36 -48.72
CA GLY A 58 42.80 30.53 -48.71
C GLY A 58 43.42 29.26 -48.16
N LYS A 59 43.90 28.39 -49.05
CA LYS A 59 44.22 26.99 -48.71
C LYS A 59 45.14 26.85 -47.50
N GLU A 60 46.11 27.73 -47.33
CA GLU A 60 46.88 27.84 -46.09
C GLU A 60 46.30 28.94 -45.18
N ASN A 61 46.12 30.17 -45.69
CA ASN A 61 45.75 31.36 -44.93
C ASN A 61 44.71 32.25 -45.65
N LEU A 62 43.76 32.82 -44.89
CA LEU A 62 42.69 33.70 -45.38
C LEU A 62 42.53 34.98 -44.53
N ILE A 63 42.89 36.15 -45.08
CA ILE A 63 42.45 37.43 -44.52
C ILE A 63 41.09 37.78 -45.13
N PHE A 64 40.07 37.89 -44.28
CA PHE A 64 38.74 38.35 -44.67
C PHE A 64 38.36 39.61 -43.88
N ASP A 65 38.28 40.73 -44.58
CA ASP A 65 37.79 42.00 -44.08
C ASP A 65 37.02 42.76 -45.19
N GLY A 66 36.10 42.05 -45.84
CA GLY A 66 35.27 42.56 -46.93
C GLY A 66 33.78 42.27 -46.72
N VAL A 67 32.93 42.77 -47.62
CA VAL A 67 31.46 42.69 -47.47
C VAL A 67 30.85 41.77 -48.53
N VAL A 68 29.96 40.86 -48.11
CA VAL A 68 29.28 39.91 -48.99
C VAL A 68 27.76 40.06 -48.89
N ASP A 69 27.12 40.44 -50.00
CA ASP A 69 25.66 40.57 -50.11
C ASP A 69 25.08 39.39 -50.92
N VAL A 70 24.67 38.35 -50.19
CA VAL A 70 23.93 37.17 -50.71
C VAL A 70 22.43 37.27 -50.40
N SER A 71 21.89 38.47 -50.19
CA SER A 71 20.48 38.64 -49.83
C SER A 71 19.50 38.29 -50.95
N ALA A 72 18.28 37.92 -50.58
CA ALA A 72 17.18 37.68 -51.51
C ALA A 72 15.85 38.17 -50.94
N SER A 73 15.32 39.28 -51.47
CA SER A 73 14.08 39.88 -50.93
C SER A 73 12.81 39.04 -51.17
N ASN A 74 12.86 38.05 -52.08
CA ASN A 74 11.73 37.18 -52.45
C ASN A 74 12.13 35.69 -52.53
N GLY A 75 13.18 35.30 -51.79
CA GLY A 75 13.72 33.94 -51.77
C GLY A 75 14.54 33.70 -50.49
N SER A 76 15.17 32.54 -50.36
CA SER A 76 16.12 32.28 -49.28
C SER A 76 17.42 33.04 -49.51
N PHE A 77 18.07 33.53 -48.46
CA PHE A 77 19.40 34.13 -48.60
C PHE A 77 20.41 33.04 -48.99
N GLY A 78 21.44 33.46 -49.70
CA GLY A 78 22.53 32.58 -50.13
C GLY A 78 23.53 32.28 -49.02
N THR A 79 24.73 31.86 -49.42
CA THR A 79 25.77 31.39 -48.50
C THR A 79 27.09 32.12 -48.73
N LEU A 80 27.72 32.55 -47.64
CA LEU A 80 29.14 32.87 -47.55
C LEU A 80 29.88 31.66 -46.97
N LEU A 81 30.84 31.12 -47.72
CA LEU A 81 31.75 30.04 -47.31
C LEU A 81 33.17 30.58 -47.16
N LEU A 82 33.82 30.27 -46.04
CA LEU A 82 35.21 30.62 -45.73
C LEU A 82 35.94 29.35 -45.25
N ASP A 83 36.87 28.84 -46.06
CA ASP A 83 37.43 27.47 -45.96
C ASP A 83 38.98 27.36 -45.96
N PRO A 84 39.72 28.04 -45.06
CA PRO A 84 41.18 27.91 -44.94
C PRO A 84 41.64 26.72 -44.07
N THR A 85 42.97 26.50 -43.96
CA THR A 85 43.51 25.47 -43.05
C THR A 85 43.14 25.72 -41.58
N ASN A 86 43.21 26.97 -41.12
CA ASN A 86 42.84 27.40 -39.77
C ASN A 86 42.06 28.72 -39.87
N ILE A 87 41.14 28.96 -38.93
CA ILE A 87 40.43 30.23 -38.81
C ILE A 87 40.71 30.84 -37.43
N ILE A 88 41.17 32.10 -37.42
CA ILE A 88 41.20 32.94 -36.22
C ILE A 88 40.21 34.09 -36.40
N ILE A 89 39.37 34.33 -35.41
CA ILE A 89 38.45 35.48 -35.37
C ILE A 89 38.85 36.39 -34.20
N SER A 90 39.01 37.69 -34.46
CA SER A 90 39.41 38.65 -33.41
C SER A 90 38.85 40.06 -33.63
N ASP A 91 38.89 40.87 -32.57
CA ASP A 91 38.62 42.32 -32.61
C ASP A 91 39.80 43.16 -33.13
N GLU A 92 40.97 42.57 -33.37
CA GLU A 92 42.08 43.30 -33.99
C GLU A 92 41.76 43.60 -35.47
N ASP A 93 42.25 44.74 -35.97
CA ASP A 93 42.27 45.00 -37.40
C ASP A 93 43.01 43.85 -38.09
N SER A 94 42.39 43.19 -39.06
CA SER A 94 43.01 42.08 -39.80
C SER A 94 44.39 42.50 -40.30
N THR A 95 45.44 41.85 -39.78
CA THR A 95 46.82 42.37 -39.76
C THR A 95 47.20 43.07 -41.07
N ILE A 96 47.60 44.35 -40.98
CA ILE A 96 47.82 45.29 -42.08
C ILE A 96 48.20 44.56 -43.38
N GLY A 97 47.20 44.39 -44.26
CA GLY A 97 47.41 43.88 -45.61
C GLY A 97 48.37 44.77 -46.38
N VAL A 98 48.84 44.29 -47.52
CA VAL A 98 49.94 44.91 -48.27
C VAL A 98 49.53 46.22 -49.00
N GLU A 99 48.53 46.95 -48.50
CA GLU A 99 48.04 48.23 -49.03
C GLU A 99 49.16 49.29 -49.14
N ASP A 100 50.15 49.27 -48.24
CA ASP A 100 51.30 50.19 -48.25
C ASP A 100 52.44 49.76 -49.21
N ALA A 101 52.40 48.55 -49.79
CA ALA A 101 53.56 47.97 -50.51
C ALA A 101 53.25 47.12 -51.76
N LEU A 102 52.45 47.62 -52.70
CA LEU A 102 52.41 47.07 -54.07
C LEU A 102 53.54 47.68 -54.92
N PRO A 103 54.54 46.89 -55.39
CA PRO A 103 54.24 45.73 -56.23
C PRO A 103 55.00 44.42 -55.90
N ASP A 104 55.80 44.37 -54.84
CA ASP A 104 56.70 43.23 -54.53
C ASP A 104 56.18 42.45 -53.31
N ILE A 105 55.08 41.70 -53.47
CA ILE A 105 54.66 40.70 -52.46
C ILE A 105 55.60 39.49 -52.60
N PHE A 106 56.54 39.31 -51.67
CA PHE A 106 57.40 38.13 -51.64
C PHE A 106 56.80 37.00 -50.81
N GLU A 107 57.12 35.77 -51.19
CA GLU A 107 56.63 34.51 -50.61
C GLU A 107 57.03 34.33 -49.13
N ASP A 108 58.05 35.06 -48.67
CA ASP A 108 58.65 35.05 -47.33
C ASP A 108 58.29 36.27 -46.45
N GLU A 109 57.40 37.17 -46.92
CA GLU A 109 56.89 38.31 -46.12
C GLU A 109 55.49 38.07 -45.51
N LEU A 110 54.91 36.88 -45.70
CA LEU A 110 53.56 36.50 -45.25
C LEU A 110 53.56 35.47 -44.09
N ASP A 111 54.64 35.43 -43.30
CA ASP A 111 54.78 34.55 -42.12
C ASP A 111 53.96 35.09 -40.92
N GLY A 112 52.68 34.73 -40.84
CA GLY A 112 51.82 34.99 -39.68
C GLY A 112 50.49 34.23 -39.76
N GLU A 113 49.93 33.83 -38.63
CA GLU A 113 48.54 33.35 -38.58
C GLU A 113 47.61 34.52 -38.89
N ILE A 114 46.65 34.25 -39.77
CA ILE A 114 45.93 35.26 -40.53
C ILE A 114 44.43 35.22 -40.15
N THR A 115 43.81 36.39 -40.05
CA THR A 115 42.62 36.60 -39.19
C THR A 115 41.40 37.12 -39.96
N ILE A 116 40.21 36.72 -39.49
CA ILE A 116 38.90 37.29 -39.83
C ILE A 116 38.53 38.34 -38.76
N ASN A 117 38.15 39.56 -39.16
CA ASN A 117 37.69 40.55 -38.20
C ASN A 117 36.27 40.19 -37.68
N ALA A 118 36.10 40.18 -36.36
CA ALA A 118 34.84 39.79 -35.71
C ALA A 118 33.66 40.67 -36.16
N SER A 119 33.82 42.00 -36.18
CA SER A 119 32.73 42.92 -36.56
C SER A 119 32.32 42.78 -38.04
N THR A 120 33.27 42.45 -38.91
CA THR A 120 32.99 42.15 -40.32
C THR A 120 32.20 40.85 -40.44
N LEU A 121 32.54 39.79 -39.69
CA LEU A 121 31.81 38.52 -39.63
C LEU A 121 30.39 38.66 -39.04
N GLU A 122 30.25 39.40 -37.93
CA GLU A 122 28.98 39.68 -37.25
C GLU A 122 27.94 40.37 -38.14
N SER A 123 28.39 41.17 -39.12
CA SER A 123 27.54 41.95 -40.01
C SER A 123 26.91 41.13 -41.16
N GLN A 124 27.32 39.88 -41.38
CA GLN A 124 26.87 39.07 -42.51
C GLN A 124 25.47 38.49 -42.27
N ILE A 125 24.54 38.76 -43.19
CA ILE A 125 23.10 38.45 -43.05
C ILE A 125 22.64 37.13 -43.68
N GLY A 126 23.41 36.58 -44.63
CA GLY A 126 23.10 35.28 -45.25
C GLY A 126 23.48 34.08 -44.37
N ASN A 127 23.45 32.88 -44.94
CA ASN A 127 24.08 31.73 -44.29
C ASN A 127 25.59 31.96 -44.23
N VAL A 128 26.19 31.80 -43.06
CA VAL A 128 27.62 31.99 -42.84
C VAL A 128 28.22 30.64 -42.45
N VAL A 129 29.14 30.13 -43.27
CA VAL A 129 29.76 28.82 -43.12
C VAL A 129 31.27 29.00 -43.07
N LEU A 130 31.87 28.58 -41.95
CA LEU A 130 33.31 28.60 -41.72
C LEU A 130 33.79 27.15 -41.61
N GLU A 131 34.59 26.69 -42.57
CA GLU A 131 35.04 25.30 -42.70
C GLU A 131 36.57 25.22 -42.63
N ALA A 132 37.11 25.17 -41.40
CA ALA A 132 38.54 25.01 -41.19
C ALA A 132 38.94 23.53 -41.29
N THR A 133 39.99 23.24 -42.07
CA THR A 133 40.57 21.88 -42.10
C THR A 133 41.06 21.44 -40.72
N ASN A 134 41.61 22.37 -39.92
CA ASN A 134 42.02 22.15 -38.53
C ASN A 134 41.19 23.03 -37.58
N ASP A 135 41.79 24.05 -36.94
CA ASP A 135 41.20 24.74 -35.79
C ASP A 135 40.38 25.99 -36.19
N ILE A 136 39.30 26.24 -35.44
CA ILE A 136 38.58 27.52 -35.41
C ILE A 136 38.76 28.12 -34.02
N THR A 137 39.40 29.28 -33.94
CA THR A 137 39.71 29.96 -32.66
C THR A 137 39.13 31.38 -32.64
N ILE A 138 38.29 31.67 -31.65
CA ILE A 138 37.91 33.04 -31.29
C ILE A 138 38.93 33.54 -30.25
N ALA A 139 39.50 34.72 -30.48
CA ALA A 139 40.56 35.27 -29.64
C ALA A 139 40.11 35.54 -28.19
N GLU A 140 41.08 35.59 -27.26
CA GLU A 140 40.83 35.85 -25.83
C GLU A 140 40.11 37.20 -25.63
N GLY A 141 39.03 37.22 -24.83
CA GLY A 141 38.25 38.42 -24.57
C GLY A 141 37.25 38.84 -25.66
N VAL A 142 37.14 38.11 -26.79
CA VAL A 142 36.22 38.43 -27.89
C VAL A 142 34.89 37.67 -27.74
N SER A 143 33.77 38.39 -27.83
CA SER A 143 32.41 37.83 -27.93
C SER A 143 31.84 38.10 -29.32
N LEU A 144 31.08 37.15 -29.89
CA LEU A 144 30.41 37.32 -31.19
C LEU A 144 28.95 37.72 -31.03
N ASN A 145 28.50 38.73 -31.75
CA ASN A 145 27.18 39.35 -31.67
C ASN A 145 26.59 39.57 -33.07
N PHE A 146 26.16 38.49 -33.72
CA PHE A 146 25.66 38.53 -35.09
C PHE A 146 24.37 39.35 -35.22
N VAL A 147 24.24 40.07 -36.34
CA VAL A 147 22.95 40.60 -36.77
C VAL A 147 22.00 39.47 -37.16
N ALA A 148 20.69 39.71 -37.06
CA ALA A 148 19.66 38.79 -37.53
C ALA A 148 19.83 38.46 -39.03
N GLY A 149 19.54 37.21 -39.41
CA GLY A 149 19.87 36.62 -40.70
C GLY A 149 19.43 35.15 -40.77
N GLU A 150 20.11 34.34 -41.59
CA GLU A 150 19.88 32.87 -41.67
C GLU A 150 20.77 32.10 -40.67
N SER A 151 21.43 31.01 -41.06
CA SER A 151 22.27 30.19 -40.16
C SER A 151 23.69 30.73 -39.94
N ILE A 152 24.34 30.24 -38.88
CA ILE A 152 25.78 30.31 -38.61
C ILE A 152 26.29 28.87 -38.42
N THR A 153 27.33 28.49 -39.15
CA THR A 153 27.98 27.18 -39.05
C THR A 153 29.49 27.34 -38.88
N PHE A 154 30.04 26.70 -37.85
CA PHE A 154 31.48 26.56 -37.62
C PHE A 154 31.86 25.08 -37.67
N THR A 155 32.68 24.71 -38.65
CA THR A 155 33.20 23.34 -38.84
C THR A 155 34.72 23.39 -38.70
N ALA A 156 35.23 22.96 -37.55
CA ALA A 156 36.63 22.57 -37.38
C ALA A 156 36.78 21.07 -37.67
N ASP A 157 37.99 20.57 -37.92
CA ASP A 157 38.25 19.14 -38.27
C ASP A 157 37.39 18.69 -39.47
N GLU A 158 37.23 19.54 -40.50
CA GLU A 158 36.40 19.26 -41.68
C GLU A 158 36.82 17.96 -42.40
N ASP A 159 38.12 17.69 -42.47
CA ASP A 159 38.64 16.50 -43.15
C ASP A 159 38.49 15.20 -42.33
N GLU A 160 37.84 15.29 -41.17
CA GLU A 160 37.59 14.24 -40.19
C GLU A 160 38.87 13.46 -39.80
N ASN A 161 40.07 14.07 -39.87
CA ASN A 161 41.32 13.39 -39.53
C ASN A 161 41.48 13.16 -38.01
N GLY A 162 40.66 13.83 -37.19
CA GLY A 162 40.71 13.81 -35.73
C GLY A 162 41.60 14.92 -35.16
N SER A 163 41.78 16.02 -35.88
CA SER A 163 42.59 17.19 -35.52
C SER A 163 41.93 18.46 -36.03
N GLY A 164 41.63 19.38 -35.12
CA GLY A 164 40.88 20.58 -35.40
C GLY A 164 39.77 20.78 -34.38
N SER A 165 39.81 21.87 -33.63
CA SER A 165 38.89 22.14 -32.52
C SER A 165 38.27 23.51 -32.67
N PHE A 166 37.03 23.64 -32.20
CA PHE A 166 36.44 24.95 -31.94
C PHE A 166 36.83 25.42 -30.55
N SER A 167 37.39 26.63 -30.42
CA SER A 167 37.74 27.21 -29.12
C SER A 167 37.49 28.71 -29.01
N MET A 168 37.08 29.16 -27.84
CA MET A 168 36.99 30.57 -27.44
C MET A 168 37.21 30.72 -25.93
N ASP A 169 37.36 31.96 -25.46
CA ASP A 169 37.36 32.28 -24.03
C ASP A 169 36.00 31.91 -23.39
N PRO A 170 35.96 31.03 -22.36
CA PRO A 170 34.72 30.56 -21.74
C PRO A 170 33.99 31.63 -20.91
N THR A 171 34.54 32.84 -20.78
CA THR A 171 33.89 34.00 -20.14
C THR A 171 33.14 34.90 -21.14
N GLN A 172 33.28 34.63 -22.44
CA GLN A 172 32.66 35.38 -23.54
C GLN A 172 31.36 34.71 -24.01
N SER A 173 30.70 35.27 -25.03
CA SER A 173 29.48 34.69 -25.59
C SER A 173 29.40 34.70 -27.12
N ILE A 174 28.55 33.82 -27.65
CA ILE A 174 28.09 33.82 -29.05
C ILE A 174 26.59 34.13 -29.03
N THR A 175 26.21 35.33 -29.49
CA THR A 175 24.83 35.78 -29.62
C THR A 175 24.44 35.84 -31.09
N THR A 176 23.33 35.20 -31.46
CA THR A 176 22.92 35.05 -32.87
C THR A 176 21.58 35.68 -33.23
N ASN A 177 20.79 36.16 -32.25
CA ASN A 177 19.50 36.84 -32.45
C ASN A 177 18.51 36.02 -33.32
N GLY A 178 18.07 34.86 -32.83
CA GLY A 178 17.10 33.97 -33.51
C GLY A 178 17.67 33.07 -34.59
N ARG A 179 18.96 33.23 -34.94
CA ARG A 179 19.63 32.44 -35.97
C ARG A 179 20.08 31.08 -35.45
N ASN A 180 19.92 30.04 -36.27
CA ASN A 180 20.44 28.71 -35.97
C ASN A 180 21.97 28.71 -35.90
N LEU A 181 22.53 28.04 -34.91
CA LEU A 181 23.97 27.86 -34.71
C LEU A 181 24.34 26.37 -34.78
N SER A 182 25.30 26.03 -35.63
CA SER A 182 25.92 24.71 -35.69
C SER A 182 27.41 24.83 -35.42
N ILE A 183 27.96 23.99 -34.53
CA ILE A 183 29.40 23.88 -34.29
C ILE A 183 29.81 22.41 -34.34
N SER A 184 30.84 22.10 -35.12
CA SER A 184 31.48 20.79 -35.12
C SER A 184 33.01 20.88 -35.11
N GLY A 185 33.63 19.80 -34.63
CA GLY A 185 35.08 19.61 -34.61
C GLY A 185 35.49 18.60 -33.55
N LYS A 186 36.77 18.27 -33.46
CA LYS A 186 37.30 17.26 -32.54
C LYS A 186 36.91 17.54 -31.08
N ASP A 187 37.18 18.76 -30.63
CA ASP A 187 36.74 19.35 -29.36
C ASP A 187 35.95 20.64 -29.65
N ILE A 188 35.01 20.96 -28.77
CA ILE A 188 34.26 22.22 -28.76
C ILE A 188 34.40 22.84 -27.37
N ARG A 189 35.01 24.02 -27.28
CA ARG A 189 35.12 24.81 -26.05
C ARG A 189 34.54 26.20 -26.27
N ALA A 190 33.39 26.49 -25.66
CA ALA A 190 32.70 27.77 -25.79
C ALA A 190 32.33 28.40 -24.45
N GLY A 191 32.06 29.71 -24.48
CA GLY A 191 31.39 30.41 -23.39
C GLY A 191 29.87 30.25 -23.46
N ASP A 192 29.13 31.31 -23.12
CA ASP A 192 27.66 31.30 -23.19
C ASP A 192 27.16 31.39 -24.64
N ILE A 193 26.16 30.61 -25.02
CA ILE A 193 25.52 30.62 -26.34
C ILE A 193 24.10 31.18 -26.20
N ASN A 194 23.75 32.16 -27.01
CA ASN A 194 22.44 32.80 -26.99
C ASN A 194 21.86 32.95 -28.41
N THR A 195 20.91 32.10 -28.76
CA THR A 195 20.13 32.18 -30.01
C THR A 195 18.69 32.66 -29.78
N SER A 196 18.34 33.06 -28.54
CA SER A 196 17.01 33.56 -28.21
C SER A 196 16.63 34.79 -29.03
N ASP A 197 15.38 34.88 -29.43
CA ASP A 197 14.78 36.10 -29.97
C ASP A 197 13.25 36.10 -29.83
N ASN A 198 12.69 37.30 -29.70
CA ASN A 198 11.27 37.57 -29.53
C ASN A 198 10.57 38.00 -30.84
N ILE A 199 11.28 38.08 -31.98
CA ILE A 199 10.77 38.51 -33.29
C ILE A 199 10.74 37.34 -34.29
N ALA A 200 11.80 36.55 -34.37
CA ALA A 200 11.93 35.37 -35.22
C ALA A 200 11.66 34.04 -34.48
N GLY A 201 11.80 34.04 -33.15
CA GLY A 201 11.84 32.83 -32.31
C GLY A 201 13.25 32.39 -31.98
N GLY A 202 13.37 31.35 -31.17
CA GLY A 202 14.69 30.84 -30.76
C GLY A 202 15.37 30.04 -31.87
N GLY A 203 16.60 30.39 -32.21
CA GLY A 203 17.41 29.61 -33.16
C GLY A 203 17.82 28.26 -32.57
N THR A 204 17.93 27.21 -33.39
CA THR A 204 18.43 25.90 -32.91
C THR A 204 19.93 25.95 -32.60
N VAL A 205 20.39 25.10 -31.69
CA VAL A 205 21.82 24.94 -31.36
C VAL A 205 22.22 23.48 -31.51
N ASN A 206 23.13 23.18 -32.45
CA ASN A 206 23.63 21.83 -32.69
C ASN A 206 25.15 21.80 -32.46
N LEU A 207 25.65 21.05 -31.46
CA LEU A 207 27.08 20.91 -31.18
C LEU A 207 27.51 19.45 -31.38
N THR A 208 28.41 19.16 -32.32
CA THR A 208 28.90 17.80 -32.61
C THR A 208 30.41 17.67 -32.47
N ALA A 209 30.86 16.97 -31.42
CA ALA A 209 32.28 16.71 -31.18
C ALA A 209 32.72 15.39 -31.84
N THR A 210 33.56 15.47 -32.89
CA THR A 210 33.89 14.39 -33.85
C THR A 210 34.98 13.43 -33.40
N GLY A 211 35.81 13.80 -32.43
CA GLY A 211 37.06 13.08 -32.11
C GLY A 211 36.88 11.58 -31.78
N PHE A 212 37.75 10.73 -32.34
CA PHE A 212 37.62 9.25 -32.28
C PHE A 212 37.92 8.60 -30.92
N PHE A 213 38.74 9.23 -30.07
CA PHE A 213 39.26 8.60 -28.83
C PHE A 213 39.16 9.48 -27.58
N GLN A 214 39.21 10.80 -27.74
CA GLN A 214 38.95 11.81 -26.73
C GLN A 214 38.38 13.02 -27.45
N ASN A 215 37.25 13.51 -26.97
CA ASN A 215 36.51 14.63 -27.49
C ASN A 215 35.72 15.25 -26.34
N VAL A 216 35.64 16.58 -26.30
CA VAL A 216 34.97 17.32 -25.23
C VAL A 216 34.08 18.40 -25.83
N ILE A 217 32.83 18.45 -25.39
CA ILE A 217 31.98 19.65 -25.46
C ILE A 217 32.01 20.31 -24.09
N GLU A 218 32.66 21.46 -23.96
CA GLU A 218 32.61 22.30 -22.75
C GLU A 218 32.05 23.67 -23.13
N VAL A 219 30.81 23.94 -22.72
CA VAL A 219 30.10 25.20 -23.01
C VAL A 219 29.51 25.83 -21.75
N GLY A 220 29.26 27.13 -21.81
CA GLY A 220 28.57 27.90 -20.78
C GLY A 220 27.07 27.61 -20.72
N ASN A 221 26.28 28.62 -20.39
CA ASN A 221 24.82 28.55 -20.52
C ASN A 221 24.43 28.52 -22.01
N VAL A 222 23.35 27.83 -22.34
CA VAL A 222 22.77 27.82 -23.70
C VAL A 222 21.32 28.27 -23.62
N ASP A 223 21.02 29.41 -24.22
CA ASP A 223 19.68 30.00 -24.25
C ASP A 223 19.15 30.10 -25.68
N THR A 224 18.08 29.37 -25.95
CA THR A 224 17.35 29.32 -27.22
C THR A 224 15.88 29.72 -27.02
N SER A 225 15.56 30.44 -25.93
CA SER A 225 14.17 30.72 -25.54
C SER A 225 13.48 31.79 -26.40
N SER A 226 12.16 31.92 -26.27
CA SER A 226 11.39 33.00 -26.90
C SER A 226 10.14 33.37 -26.11
N GLU A 227 9.72 34.63 -26.13
CA GLU A 227 8.45 35.03 -25.51
C GLU A 227 7.23 34.64 -26.36
N ASN A 228 7.29 34.83 -27.68
CA ASN A 228 6.10 34.85 -28.55
C ASN A 228 6.08 33.77 -29.64
N PHE A 229 7.20 33.08 -29.83
CA PHE A 229 7.39 32.02 -30.81
C PHE A 229 7.91 30.76 -30.11
N ASP A 230 8.13 29.70 -30.87
CA ASP A 230 8.66 28.47 -30.29
C ASP A 230 10.13 28.66 -29.86
N GLY A 231 10.52 27.97 -28.79
CA GLY A 231 11.92 27.88 -28.36
C GLY A 231 12.74 27.02 -29.34
N GLY A 232 14.00 27.40 -29.57
CA GLY A 232 14.90 26.66 -30.44
C GLY A 232 15.29 25.32 -29.81
N SER A 233 15.33 24.25 -30.61
CA SER A 233 15.79 22.94 -30.11
C SER A 233 17.32 22.90 -30.00
N ILE A 234 17.81 22.10 -29.05
CA ILE A 234 19.22 21.99 -28.70
C ILE A 234 19.64 20.52 -28.82
N GLU A 235 20.67 20.24 -29.61
CA GLU A 235 21.29 18.93 -29.74
C GLU A 235 22.79 19.02 -29.40
N PHE A 236 23.23 18.19 -28.45
CA PHE A 236 24.65 17.98 -28.17
C PHE A 236 25.03 16.53 -28.43
N LYS A 237 26.07 16.32 -29.24
CA LYS A 237 26.50 15.01 -29.70
C LYS A 237 28.01 14.86 -29.55
N ALA A 238 28.45 14.06 -28.58
CA ALA A 238 29.83 13.64 -28.44
C ALA A 238 29.98 12.15 -28.81
N THR A 239 31.05 11.81 -29.54
CA THR A 239 31.58 10.43 -29.63
C THR A 239 31.69 9.80 -28.24
N ARG A 240 31.44 8.48 -28.16
CA ARG A 240 31.22 7.76 -26.91
C ARG A 240 32.53 7.40 -26.19
N ASN A 241 32.93 8.14 -25.15
CA ASN A 241 34.03 7.75 -24.25
C ASN A 241 33.54 7.53 -22.81
N THR A 242 33.94 6.42 -22.19
CA THR A 242 33.52 6.08 -20.81
C THR A 242 34.47 6.60 -19.73
N THR A 243 35.55 7.31 -20.11
CA THR A 243 36.69 7.63 -19.24
C THR A 243 36.75 9.10 -18.79
N PHE A 244 36.25 10.04 -19.61
CA PHE A 244 36.37 11.49 -19.36
C PHE A 244 35.00 12.15 -19.16
N ASN A 245 34.98 13.43 -18.79
CA ASN A 245 33.77 14.26 -18.85
C ASN A 245 33.64 14.80 -20.28
N ASP A 246 33.09 13.99 -21.18
CA ASP A 246 33.00 14.33 -22.61
C ASP A 246 32.03 15.49 -22.89
N LEU A 247 31.06 15.73 -21.99
CA LEU A 247 30.07 16.78 -22.15
C LEU A 247 29.84 17.54 -20.84
N LYS A 248 30.14 18.85 -20.86
CA LYS A 248 29.92 19.79 -19.78
C LYS A 248 29.21 21.04 -20.32
N VAL A 249 28.03 21.33 -19.78
CA VAL A 249 27.20 22.48 -20.13
C VAL A 249 26.72 23.19 -18.86
N GLY A 250 26.57 24.51 -18.94
CA GLY A 250 25.90 25.33 -17.93
C GLY A 250 24.39 25.07 -17.89
N ASN A 251 23.59 26.10 -17.64
CA ASN A 251 22.14 25.97 -17.71
C ASN A 251 21.67 25.93 -19.17
N ILE A 252 20.62 25.15 -19.44
CA ILE A 252 19.99 25.00 -20.75
C ILE A 252 18.58 25.60 -20.66
N ASN A 253 18.29 26.60 -21.49
CA ASN A 253 16.98 27.24 -21.57
C ASN A 253 16.45 27.21 -23.01
N ALA A 254 15.58 26.26 -23.29
CA ALA A 254 14.78 26.18 -24.52
C ALA A 254 13.29 26.46 -24.26
N SER A 255 12.96 27.17 -23.17
CA SER A 255 11.55 27.46 -22.82
C SER A 255 10.92 28.52 -23.73
N SER A 256 9.58 28.63 -23.71
CA SER A 256 8.90 29.80 -24.27
C SER A 256 7.79 30.30 -23.34
N VAL A 257 7.30 31.53 -23.53
CA VAL A 257 6.20 32.07 -22.71
C VAL A 257 4.83 31.79 -23.33
N ASN A 258 4.65 32.09 -24.63
CA ASN A 258 3.35 32.06 -25.31
C ASN A 258 3.22 30.95 -26.38
N SER A 259 4.28 30.19 -26.66
CA SER A 259 4.29 29.10 -27.64
C SER A 259 4.94 27.83 -27.07
N ASN A 260 5.43 26.93 -27.92
CA ASN A 260 6.01 25.66 -27.47
C ASN A 260 7.48 25.83 -27.04
N GLY A 261 7.94 24.99 -26.11
CA GLY A 261 9.37 24.90 -25.80
C GLY A 261 10.13 24.07 -26.86
N GLY A 262 11.42 24.36 -27.03
CA GLY A 262 12.33 23.56 -27.84
C GLY A 262 12.76 22.27 -27.14
N ASN A 263 13.03 21.23 -27.93
CA ASN A 263 13.52 19.95 -27.40
C ASN A 263 14.99 20.05 -26.99
N VAL A 264 15.42 19.22 -26.04
CA VAL A 264 16.84 19.09 -25.64
C VAL A 264 17.26 17.63 -25.78
N THR A 265 18.19 17.35 -26.68
CA THR A 265 18.78 16.02 -26.89
C THR A 265 20.26 16.06 -26.51
N ILE A 266 20.67 15.15 -25.63
CA ILE A 266 22.07 15.04 -25.18
C ILE A 266 22.54 13.60 -25.39
N SER A 267 23.49 13.43 -26.30
CA SER A 267 24.13 12.14 -26.61
C SER A 267 25.63 12.23 -26.39
N GLY A 268 26.17 11.35 -25.55
CA GLY A 268 27.60 11.36 -25.26
C GLY A 268 28.06 10.20 -24.38
N GLY A 269 29.33 10.27 -23.96
CA GLY A 269 29.82 9.52 -22.82
C GLY A 269 29.27 10.11 -21.53
N LYS A 270 30.15 10.70 -20.70
CA LYS A 270 29.76 11.23 -19.39
C LYS A 270 29.28 12.69 -19.47
N VAL A 271 28.09 12.95 -18.90
CA VAL A 271 27.40 14.25 -18.99
C VAL A 271 27.41 15.00 -17.65
N SER A 272 27.70 16.30 -17.70
CA SER A 272 27.56 17.27 -16.62
C SER A 272 26.78 18.49 -17.10
N ALA A 273 25.51 18.63 -16.69
CA ALA A 273 24.65 19.76 -17.09
C ALA A 273 24.16 20.57 -15.88
N GLY A 274 23.84 21.85 -16.10
CA GLY A 274 23.15 22.71 -15.13
C GLY A 274 21.64 22.39 -15.03
N VAL A 275 20.83 23.41 -14.75
CA VAL A 275 19.37 23.30 -14.84
C VAL A 275 18.96 23.22 -16.32
N ILE A 276 18.03 22.34 -16.65
CA ILE A 276 17.43 22.22 -17.99
C ILE A 276 15.98 22.69 -17.91
N LYS A 277 15.62 23.68 -18.74
CA LYS A 277 14.27 24.26 -18.80
C LYS A 277 13.78 24.27 -20.25
N THR A 278 12.72 23.52 -20.52
CA THR A 278 12.03 23.46 -21.82
C THR A 278 10.55 23.84 -21.70
N THR A 279 10.13 24.44 -20.58
CA THR A 279 8.73 24.70 -20.21
C THR A 279 7.97 25.65 -21.17
N THR A 280 6.65 25.72 -20.98
CA THR A 280 5.83 26.83 -21.48
C THR A 280 4.97 27.43 -20.37
N ASP A 281 4.93 28.75 -20.25
CA ASP A 281 4.19 29.44 -19.18
C ASP A 281 2.67 29.50 -19.47
N ASN A 282 2.25 29.39 -20.74
CA ASN A 282 0.84 29.42 -21.19
C ASN A 282 0.32 28.07 -21.71
N ALA A 283 0.58 26.99 -20.96
CA ALA A 283 0.12 25.63 -21.30
C ALA A 283 -1.41 25.50 -21.50
N THR A 284 -2.20 26.37 -20.87
CA THR A 284 -3.68 26.42 -20.97
C THR A 284 -4.22 26.61 -22.39
N ASN A 285 -3.41 27.10 -23.34
CA ASN A 285 -3.76 27.25 -24.75
C ASN A 285 -3.40 26.01 -25.62
N GLY A 286 -3.11 24.86 -25.00
CA GLY A 286 -2.66 23.66 -25.72
C GLY A 286 -1.22 23.76 -26.22
N LYS A 287 -0.41 24.63 -25.61
CA LYS A 287 1.03 24.72 -25.81
C LYS A 287 1.72 23.76 -24.86
N VAL A 288 2.84 23.18 -25.28
CA VAL A 288 3.64 22.28 -24.46
C VAL A 288 5.11 22.68 -24.46
N GLY A 289 5.80 22.34 -23.39
CA GLY A 289 7.25 22.38 -23.35
C GLY A 289 7.87 21.30 -24.23
N GLY A 290 9.14 21.48 -24.59
CA GLY A 290 9.90 20.48 -25.34
C GLY A 290 10.27 19.27 -24.49
N SER A 291 10.50 18.14 -25.13
CA SER A 291 10.99 16.92 -24.47
C SER A 291 12.49 17.01 -24.15
N VAL A 292 12.93 16.29 -23.13
CA VAL A 292 14.35 16.19 -22.74
C VAL A 292 14.79 14.73 -22.82
N THR A 293 15.76 14.45 -23.69
CA THR A 293 16.27 13.10 -23.94
C THR A 293 17.77 13.02 -23.68
N PHE A 294 18.19 12.05 -22.87
CA PHE A 294 19.58 11.63 -22.75
C PHE A 294 19.75 10.25 -23.41
N ASP A 295 20.39 10.21 -24.57
CA ASP A 295 20.68 9.00 -25.38
C ASP A 295 22.20 8.75 -25.43
N GLY A 296 22.72 8.13 -24.38
CA GLY A 296 24.12 7.72 -24.28
C GLY A 296 24.33 6.21 -24.38
N SER A 297 25.52 5.76 -23.97
CA SER A 297 25.96 4.37 -24.13
C SER A 297 25.31 3.39 -23.13
N GLY A 298 24.63 3.92 -22.11
CA GLY A 298 24.05 3.20 -20.99
C GLY A 298 25.02 2.95 -19.83
N ASP A 299 26.34 2.98 -20.05
CA ASP A 299 27.33 2.73 -18.99
C ASP A 299 27.94 4.03 -18.42
N SER A 300 27.49 5.20 -18.93
CA SER A 300 27.96 6.52 -18.52
C SER A 300 27.15 7.12 -17.36
N SER A 301 27.75 7.94 -16.50
CA SER A 301 26.99 8.66 -15.46
C SER A 301 26.54 10.05 -15.90
N ILE A 302 25.26 10.37 -15.76
CA ILE A 302 24.74 11.74 -15.85
C ILE A 302 24.84 12.44 -14.49
N GLN A 303 25.34 13.68 -14.49
CA GLN A 303 25.19 14.64 -13.41
C GLN A 303 24.44 15.85 -13.97
N VAL A 304 23.28 16.18 -13.41
CA VAL A 304 22.40 17.24 -13.93
C VAL A 304 21.80 18.05 -12.78
N GLY A 305 21.51 19.32 -13.01
CA GLY A 305 20.62 20.12 -12.17
C GLY A 305 19.15 19.70 -12.35
N ASN A 306 18.22 20.51 -11.87
CA ASN A 306 16.80 20.21 -12.04
C ASN A 306 16.40 20.23 -13.53
N ILE A 307 15.46 19.37 -13.91
CA ILE A 307 14.90 19.29 -15.26
C ILE A 307 13.42 19.68 -15.19
N TYR A 308 13.04 20.69 -15.97
CA TYR A 308 11.69 21.24 -16.01
C TYR A 308 11.16 21.30 -17.45
N THR A 309 10.06 20.60 -17.70
CA THR A 309 9.23 20.75 -18.91
C THR A 309 7.76 20.98 -18.53
N THR A 310 6.89 21.14 -19.53
CA THR A 310 5.45 21.37 -19.34
C THR A 310 4.67 20.59 -20.38
N GLY A 311 4.54 19.28 -20.16
CA GLY A 311 3.93 18.34 -21.11
C GLY A 311 4.88 17.72 -22.14
N GLY A 312 6.14 18.12 -22.18
CA GLY A 312 7.19 17.32 -22.83
C GLY A 312 7.50 16.06 -22.02
N ASP A 313 7.98 15.03 -22.70
CA ASP A 313 8.46 13.81 -22.05
C ASP A 313 9.91 13.99 -21.57
N ILE A 314 10.31 13.29 -20.51
CA ILE A 314 11.69 13.21 -20.03
C ILE A 314 12.14 11.75 -20.08
N ARG A 315 13.13 11.46 -20.94
CA ARG A 315 13.69 10.12 -21.13
C ARG A 315 15.19 10.12 -20.82
N ILE A 316 15.60 9.20 -19.96
CA ILE A 316 16.98 9.08 -19.48
C ILE A 316 17.43 7.62 -19.59
N ASP A 317 18.27 7.34 -20.59
CA ASP A 317 18.72 5.97 -20.90
C ASP A 317 19.99 5.57 -20.12
N ASP A 318 20.74 6.54 -19.61
CA ASP A 318 21.95 6.36 -18.80
C ASP A 318 21.70 6.44 -17.26
N PRO A 319 22.58 5.84 -16.44
CA PRO A 319 22.60 6.02 -14.99
C PRO A 319 22.75 7.47 -14.52
N ILE A 320 21.92 7.89 -13.56
CA ILE A 320 22.02 9.19 -12.90
C ILE A 320 22.88 9.08 -11.63
N SER A 321 23.81 10.02 -11.44
CA SER A 321 24.61 10.19 -10.22
C SER A 321 24.22 11.48 -9.49
N LEU A 322 23.49 11.36 -8.37
CA LEU A 322 22.98 12.51 -7.61
C LEU A 322 24.08 13.17 -6.77
N THR A 323 24.68 14.23 -7.30
CA THR A 323 25.62 15.11 -6.58
C THR A 323 24.90 16.16 -5.71
N ASN A 324 23.70 16.57 -6.14
CA ASN A 324 22.79 17.51 -5.48
C ASN A 324 21.39 16.88 -5.33
N ASN A 325 20.48 17.59 -4.66
CA ASN A 325 19.06 17.22 -4.74
C ASN A 325 18.57 17.47 -6.18
N LEU A 326 17.76 16.56 -6.70
CA LEU A 326 17.30 16.59 -8.09
C LEU A 326 15.77 16.60 -8.14
N ILE A 327 15.21 17.59 -8.85
CA ILE A 327 13.81 17.64 -9.23
C ILE A 327 13.72 17.40 -10.74
N ILE A 328 12.93 16.42 -11.14
CA ILE A 328 12.54 16.17 -12.53
C ILE A 328 11.01 16.35 -12.59
N SER A 329 10.54 17.40 -13.27
CA SER A 329 9.12 17.74 -13.32
C SER A 329 8.69 18.03 -14.76
N THR A 330 7.61 17.38 -15.20
CA THR A 330 6.97 17.64 -16.51
C THR A 330 5.75 18.55 -16.39
N GLY A 331 5.44 19.04 -15.18
CA GLY A 331 4.31 19.92 -14.90
C GLY A 331 3.07 19.19 -14.38
N THR A 332 2.23 19.89 -13.62
CA THR A 332 1.11 19.27 -12.88
C THR A 332 -0.17 19.07 -13.70
N GLU A 333 -0.60 20.07 -14.46
CA GLU A 333 -1.89 20.03 -15.18
C GLU A 333 -1.84 19.32 -16.54
N PHE A 334 -0.68 19.32 -17.19
CA PHE A 334 -0.46 18.87 -18.57
C PHE A 334 0.77 17.95 -18.69
N GLY A 335 1.25 17.35 -17.60
CA GLY A 335 2.57 16.71 -17.58
C GLY A 335 2.72 15.52 -18.51
N GLY A 336 3.91 15.43 -19.11
CA GLY A 336 4.38 14.30 -19.90
C GLY A 336 5.05 13.23 -19.03
N ASN A 337 5.53 12.17 -19.67
CA ASN A 337 6.05 10.98 -19.00
C ASN A 337 7.48 11.17 -18.50
N ILE A 338 7.85 10.44 -17.44
CA ILE A 338 9.24 10.36 -16.95
C ILE A 338 9.71 8.92 -17.03
N GLU A 339 10.70 8.63 -17.87
CA GLU A 339 11.29 7.30 -18.02
C GLU A 339 12.79 7.30 -17.70
N ILE A 340 13.19 6.55 -16.66
CA ILE A 340 14.59 6.35 -16.23
C ILE A 340 14.93 4.86 -16.37
N LEU A 341 15.65 4.50 -17.44
CA LEU A 341 15.78 3.11 -17.88
C LEU A 341 16.85 2.25 -17.20
N ARG A 342 17.86 2.86 -16.57
CA ARG A 342 18.95 2.11 -15.92
C ARG A 342 19.02 2.30 -14.41
N GLY A 343 19.07 3.53 -13.93
CA GLY A 343 18.85 3.79 -12.50
C GLY A 343 19.48 5.05 -11.95
N VAL A 344 19.14 5.34 -10.70
CA VAL A 344 19.61 6.52 -9.96
C VAL A 344 20.45 6.07 -8.78
N THR A 345 21.66 6.60 -8.67
CA THR A 345 22.58 6.31 -7.56
C THR A 345 22.96 7.58 -6.82
N GLY A 346 22.85 7.56 -5.49
CA GLY A 346 23.22 8.69 -4.64
C GLY A 346 24.71 8.79 -4.34
N HIS A 347 25.21 10.02 -4.24
CA HIS A 347 26.53 10.31 -3.68
C HIS A 347 26.61 9.87 -2.21
N PRO A 348 27.79 9.49 -1.65
CA PRO A 348 27.96 9.11 -0.23
C PRO A 348 27.46 10.11 0.82
N SER A 349 27.09 11.33 0.43
CA SER A 349 26.52 12.36 1.30
C SER A 349 24.98 12.34 1.35
N LEU A 350 24.34 11.43 0.61
CA LEU A 350 22.89 11.24 0.41
C LEU A 350 22.15 12.48 -0.15
N ARG A 351 21.19 12.28 -1.06
CA ARG A 351 20.43 13.36 -1.73
C ARG A 351 18.97 13.01 -1.90
N ASN A 352 18.11 14.01 -2.02
CA ASN A 352 16.69 13.79 -2.32
C ASN A 352 16.48 13.70 -3.84
N LEU A 353 15.55 12.85 -4.26
CA LEU A 353 15.04 12.79 -5.62
C LEU A 353 13.53 13.05 -5.61
N THR A 354 13.07 14.00 -6.42
CA THR A 354 11.66 14.32 -6.62
C THR A 354 11.31 14.16 -8.10
N LEU A 355 10.30 13.34 -8.40
CA LEU A 355 9.81 13.05 -9.74
C LEU A 355 8.32 13.43 -9.84
N GLU A 356 7.97 14.37 -10.71
CA GLU A 356 6.62 14.93 -10.84
C GLU A 356 6.15 14.89 -12.30
N ALA A 357 5.31 13.91 -12.65
CA ALA A 357 4.75 13.77 -13.99
C ALA A 357 3.34 14.37 -14.14
N GLY A 358 2.68 14.76 -13.04
CA GLY A 358 1.33 15.32 -13.08
C GLY A 358 0.30 14.34 -13.61
N LYS A 359 0.01 14.42 -14.92
CA LYS A 359 -0.87 13.49 -15.66
C LYS A 359 -0.13 12.46 -16.53
N GLY A 360 1.20 12.54 -16.57
CA GLY A 360 2.03 11.56 -17.24
C GLY A 360 2.37 10.38 -16.34
N ASP A 361 2.87 9.31 -16.95
CA ASP A 361 3.31 8.12 -16.25
C ASP A 361 4.79 8.23 -15.83
N ILE A 362 5.14 7.53 -14.75
CA ILE A 362 6.53 7.45 -14.26
C ILE A 362 7.02 6.01 -14.30
N LYS A 363 8.12 5.76 -14.99
CA LYS A 363 8.77 4.45 -15.10
C LYS A 363 10.23 4.53 -14.69
N ILE A 364 10.62 3.77 -13.67
CA ILE A 364 11.95 3.81 -13.06
C ILE A 364 12.49 2.39 -12.91
N PHE A 365 13.67 2.11 -13.46
CA PHE A 365 14.31 0.80 -13.34
C PHE A 365 14.86 0.52 -11.94
N SER A 366 15.65 1.44 -11.36
CA SER A 366 16.19 1.28 -10.00
C SER A 366 16.62 2.59 -9.35
N ILE A 367 16.63 2.63 -8.02
CA ILE A 367 17.10 3.74 -7.19
C ILE A 367 17.89 3.18 -6.00
N ALA A 368 19.10 3.69 -5.73
CA ALA A 368 19.91 3.26 -4.60
C ALA A 368 20.73 4.38 -3.95
N ASN A 369 20.98 4.23 -2.65
CA ASN A 369 21.85 5.11 -1.84
C ASN A 369 21.41 6.58 -1.78
N ILE A 370 20.11 6.87 -1.82
CA ILE A 370 19.57 8.23 -1.72
C ILE A 370 19.00 8.51 -0.32
N ASN A 371 18.72 9.79 -0.02
CA ASN A 371 18.09 10.20 1.23
C ASN A 371 16.57 9.96 1.16
N ASN A 372 15.81 10.89 0.59
CA ASN A 372 14.36 10.74 0.40
C ASN A 372 14.00 10.54 -1.09
N LEU A 373 12.88 9.87 -1.35
CA LEU A 373 12.27 9.70 -2.65
C LEU A 373 10.83 10.22 -2.65
N ASP A 374 10.53 11.20 -3.50
CA ASP A 374 9.17 11.69 -3.73
C ASP A 374 8.78 11.45 -5.21
N VAL A 375 7.67 10.75 -5.46
CA VAL A 375 7.20 10.41 -6.82
C VAL A 375 5.71 10.69 -6.94
N SER A 376 5.30 11.45 -7.96
CA SER A 376 3.90 11.82 -8.22
C SER A 376 3.56 11.76 -9.71
N GLY A 377 2.57 10.95 -10.10
CA GLY A 377 2.13 10.80 -11.50
C GLY A 377 0.83 10.00 -11.65
N THR A 378 0.42 9.70 -12.89
CA THR A 378 -0.82 8.96 -13.15
C THR A 378 -0.68 7.48 -12.83
N ALA A 379 0.11 6.73 -13.61
CA ALA A 379 0.59 5.41 -13.23
C ALA A 379 2.09 5.45 -12.90
N ILE A 380 2.50 4.65 -11.92
CA ILE A 380 3.90 4.55 -11.47
C ILE A 380 4.36 3.10 -11.62
N SER A 381 5.41 2.85 -12.39
CA SER A 381 6.09 1.56 -12.50
C SER A 381 7.52 1.67 -11.97
N ILE A 382 7.78 1.11 -10.80
CA ILE A 382 9.04 1.27 -10.07
C ILE A 382 9.71 -0.09 -9.82
N GLY A 383 10.99 -0.22 -10.15
CA GLY A 383 11.81 -1.38 -9.83
C GLY A 383 12.38 -1.34 -8.42
N GLY A 384 13.63 -1.78 -8.25
CA GLY A 384 14.27 -1.85 -6.92
C GLY A 384 14.61 -0.46 -6.38
N VAL A 385 14.26 -0.19 -5.13
CA VAL A 385 14.48 1.11 -4.46
C VAL A 385 15.14 0.92 -3.10
N GLN A 386 16.16 1.73 -2.79
CA GLN A 386 16.79 1.79 -1.48
C GLN A 386 17.06 3.24 -1.03
N THR A 387 16.42 3.64 0.07
CA THR A 387 16.55 4.97 0.68
C THR A 387 17.00 4.91 2.16
N LYS A 388 17.61 6.00 2.64
CA LYS A 388 17.99 6.19 4.05
C LYS A 388 16.98 7.06 4.84
N GLY A 389 16.13 7.81 4.15
CA GLY A 389 14.96 8.50 4.66
C GLY A 389 13.71 8.07 3.88
N ASP A 390 12.67 8.90 3.91
CA ASP A 390 11.30 8.52 3.51
C ASP A 390 11.14 8.22 2.00
N ILE A 391 10.14 7.39 1.68
CA ILE A 391 9.63 7.16 0.32
C ILE A 391 8.16 7.58 0.28
N ASN A 392 7.82 8.51 -0.60
CA ASN A 392 6.44 8.96 -0.84
C ASN A 392 6.08 8.68 -2.31
N LEU A 393 5.10 7.81 -2.54
CA LEU A 393 4.56 7.48 -3.88
C LEU A 393 3.11 7.94 -3.96
N ILE A 394 2.80 8.85 -4.88
CA ILE A 394 1.46 9.42 -5.10
C ILE A 394 1.02 9.06 -6.52
N THR A 395 -0.04 8.27 -6.66
CA THR A 395 -0.53 7.75 -7.94
C THR A 395 -2.01 8.13 -8.16
N GLN A 396 -2.44 8.36 -9.39
CA GLN A 396 -3.88 8.52 -9.69
C GLN A 396 -4.54 7.18 -10.05
N GLU A 397 -3.77 6.25 -10.64
CA GLU A 397 -4.25 4.93 -11.07
C GLU A 397 -3.44 3.75 -10.49
N ASN A 398 -2.50 3.21 -11.26
CA ASN A 398 -1.86 1.92 -10.98
C ASN A 398 -0.43 2.13 -10.47
N LEU A 399 -0.11 1.52 -9.33
CA LEU A 399 1.26 1.38 -8.83
C LEU A 399 1.77 -0.04 -9.13
N LYS A 400 2.79 -0.14 -9.97
CA LYS A 400 3.45 -1.39 -10.33
C LYS A 400 4.82 -1.47 -9.68
N ILE A 401 5.01 -2.44 -8.78
CA ILE A 401 6.28 -2.69 -8.09
C ILE A 401 6.95 -3.92 -8.72
N LEU A 402 8.08 -3.69 -9.37
CA LEU A 402 8.86 -4.69 -10.12
C LEU A 402 10.05 -5.26 -9.35
N GLY A 403 10.48 -4.60 -8.27
CA GLY A 403 11.60 -5.00 -7.43
C GLY A 403 11.37 -4.69 -5.94
N GLU A 404 12.39 -4.93 -5.12
CA GLU A 404 12.33 -4.69 -3.67
C GLU A 404 12.42 -3.19 -3.36
N ILE A 405 11.48 -2.66 -2.58
CA ILE A 405 11.48 -1.29 -2.06
C ILE A 405 11.86 -1.32 -0.57
N ARG A 406 12.95 -0.63 -0.22
CA ARG A 406 13.47 -0.54 1.14
C ARG A 406 13.73 0.91 1.54
N SER A 407 13.27 1.26 2.73
CA SER A 407 13.50 2.57 3.36
C SER A 407 13.99 2.37 4.79
N SER A 408 14.91 3.20 5.26
CA SER A 408 15.22 3.28 6.70
C SER A 408 14.28 4.24 7.45
N GLY A 409 13.47 5.02 6.71
CA GLY A 409 12.39 5.85 7.23
C GLY A 409 11.01 5.26 6.91
N ASN A 410 10.04 6.13 6.67
CA ASN A 410 8.67 5.76 6.33
C ASN A 410 8.55 5.36 4.85
N ILE A 411 7.51 4.62 4.52
CA ILE A 411 7.03 4.41 3.15
C ILE A 411 5.54 4.76 3.11
N ASN A 412 5.19 5.81 2.38
CA ASN A 412 3.83 6.28 2.19
C ASN A 412 3.41 6.05 0.73
N ILE A 413 2.35 5.27 0.52
CA ILE A 413 1.78 4.97 -0.79
C ILE A 413 0.35 5.49 -0.80
N LYS A 414 0.11 6.53 -1.61
CA LYS A 414 -1.16 7.26 -1.66
C LYS A 414 -1.76 7.23 -3.06
N ALA A 415 -3.07 7.05 -3.13
CA ALA A 415 -3.85 7.28 -4.34
C ALA A 415 -5.01 8.25 -4.09
N GLU A 416 -5.41 9.02 -5.11
CA GLU A 416 -6.54 9.95 -4.95
C GLU A 416 -7.88 9.23 -4.86
N GLU A 417 -8.13 8.19 -5.66
CA GLU A 417 -9.38 7.44 -5.65
C GLU A 417 -9.14 5.97 -5.33
N ARG A 418 -8.44 5.26 -6.22
CA ARG A 418 -8.23 3.81 -6.15
C ARG A 418 -6.75 3.50 -6.20
N LEU A 419 -6.21 2.86 -5.17
CA LEU A 419 -4.86 2.31 -5.21
C LEU A 419 -4.91 0.91 -5.81
N GLN A 420 -4.34 0.71 -7.00
CA GLN A 420 -4.10 -0.62 -7.55
C GLN A 420 -2.60 -0.95 -7.52
N LEU A 421 -2.18 -1.68 -6.50
CA LEU A 421 -0.79 -2.10 -6.34
C LEU A 421 -0.59 -3.51 -6.90
N LEU A 422 0.15 -3.60 -8.01
CA LEU A 422 0.55 -4.84 -8.67
C LEU A 422 2.02 -5.13 -8.42
N TYR A 423 2.35 -6.24 -7.74
CA TYR A 423 3.71 -6.54 -7.32
C TYR A 423 4.28 -7.83 -7.93
N ASN A 424 5.60 -7.90 -8.15
CA ASN A 424 6.26 -9.15 -8.55
C ASN A 424 6.39 -10.10 -7.34
N SER A 425 5.66 -11.20 -7.32
CA SER A 425 5.59 -12.11 -6.16
C SER A 425 6.81 -13.02 -6.00
N ASP A 426 7.64 -13.20 -7.05
CA ASP A 426 8.85 -14.05 -7.04
C ASP A 426 9.98 -13.52 -6.12
N ILE A 427 9.65 -12.55 -5.28
CA ILE A 427 10.53 -11.82 -4.40
C ILE A 427 9.99 -11.93 -2.97
N ASN A 428 10.85 -12.37 -2.03
CA ASN A 428 10.43 -12.69 -0.66
C ASN A 428 9.89 -11.47 0.12
N SER A 429 10.45 -10.28 -0.08
CA SER A 429 10.03 -9.07 0.65
C SER A 429 10.00 -7.88 -0.29
N ILE A 430 8.83 -7.26 -0.44
CA ILE A 430 8.61 -6.28 -1.51
C ILE A 430 8.64 -4.86 -0.99
N LEU A 431 8.14 -4.64 0.22
CA LEU A 431 8.13 -3.35 0.89
C LEU A 431 8.65 -3.54 2.32
N GLN A 432 9.74 -2.85 2.66
CA GLN A 432 10.34 -2.85 3.99
C GLN A 432 10.59 -1.42 4.47
N ALA A 433 9.84 -0.96 5.46
CA ALA A 433 10.01 0.33 6.11
C ALA A 433 10.77 0.21 7.44
N GLY A 434 11.75 1.10 7.66
CA GLY A 434 12.43 1.30 8.94
C GLY A 434 11.61 2.14 9.94
N SER A 435 10.58 2.83 9.47
CA SER A 435 9.54 3.45 10.30
C SER A 435 8.18 2.93 9.83
N ASP A 436 7.18 3.79 9.61
CA ASP A 436 5.82 3.38 9.25
C ASP A 436 5.69 2.98 7.77
N LEU A 437 4.76 2.07 7.48
CA LEU A 437 4.31 1.70 6.15
C LEU A 437 2.82 2.04 6.03
N THR A 438 2.48 3.04 5.22
CA THR A 438 1.10 3.54 5.07
C THR A 438 0.60 3.38 3.65
N PHE A 439 -0.60 2.79 3.50
CA PHE A 439 -1.38 2.75 2.27
C PHE A 439 -2.63 3.63 2.43
N GLU A 440 -2.83 4.60 1.55
CA GLU A 440 -3.96 5.54 1.60
C GLU A 440 -4.67 5.61 0.24
N ALA A 441 -6.00 5.49 0.21
CA ALA A 441 -6.82 5.82 -0.96
C ALA A 441 -8.22 6.26 -0.52
N ASN A 442 -8.83 7.24 -1.18
CA ASN A 442 -10.15 7.72 -0.73
C ASN A 442 -11.28 6.68 -0.89
N ASN A 443 -11.18 5.77 -1.85
CA ASN A 443 -12.27 4.85 -2.19
C ASN A 443 -11.94 3.39 -1.90
N TYR A 444 -10.85 2.86 -2.46
CA TYR A 444 -10.55 1.44 -2.44
C TYR A 444 -9.05 1.16 -2.61
N ILE A 445 -8.54 0.17 -1.89
CA ILE A 445 -7.17 -0.33 -2.00
C ILE A 445 -7.19 -1.77 -2.52
N ASN A 446 -6.44 -2.04 -3.58
CA ASN A 446 -6.12 -3.38 -4.06
C ASN A 446 -4.60 -3.61 -3.97
N ILE A 447 -4.20 -4.73 -3.38
CA ILE A 447 -2.82 -5.22 -3.40
C ILE A 447 -2.88 -6.65 -3.94
N GLN A 448 -2.26 -6.87 -5.11
CA GLN A 448 -2.27 -8.17 -5.80
C GLN A 448 -0.91 -8.53 -6.39
N PRO A 449 -0.52 -9.81 -6.32
CA PRO A 449 0.65 -10.31 -7.03
C PRO A 449 0.38 -10.37 -8.56
N GLN A 450 1.41 -10.09 -9.36
CA GLN A 450 1.36 -10.21 -10.83
C GLN A 450 1.39 -11.67 -11.30
N THR A 451 1.94 -12.56 -10.48
CA THR A 451 2.05 -14.01 -10.74
C THR A 451 1.62 -14.79 -9.50
N SER A 452 0.98 -15.94 -9.69
CA SER A 452 0.50 -16.77 -8.57
C SER A 452 1.59 -17.63 -7.90
N SER A 453 2.85 -17.50 -8.33
CA SER A 453 3.95 -18.42 -8.05
C SER A 453 4.42 -18.46 -6.58
N SER A 454 4.24 -17.38 -5.82
CA SER A 454 5.08 -17.09 -4.64
C SER A 454 4.35 -16.15 -3.67
N LEU A 455 4.85 -16.01 -2.44
CA LEU A 455 4.24 -15.21 -1.37
C LEU A 455 5.25 -14.15 -0.92
N SER A 456 4.77 -12.93 -0.68
CA SER A 456 5.65 -11.79 -0.43
C SER A 456 5.25 -11.04 0.82
N TRP A 457 6.25 -10.64 1.60
CA TRP A 457 6.05 -9.91 2.84
C TRP A 457 6.05 -8.39 2.62
N PHE A 458 5.09 -7.74 3.28
CA PHE A 458 4.98 -6.31 3.47
C PHE A 458 5.32 -6.03 4.94
N GLN A 459 6.44 -5.33 5.18
CA GLN A 459 7.06 -5.22 6.49
C GLN A 459 7.26 -3.76 6.92
N SER A 460 6.90 -3.47 8.15
CA SER A 460 7.11 -2.19 8.83
C SER A 460 7.88 -2.43 10.14
N SER A 461 8.82 -1.55 10.49
CA SER A 461 9.42 -1.54 11.84
C SER A 461 8.60 -0.65 12.78
N GLY A 462 7.91 0.35 12.23
CA GLY A 462 6.86 1.13 12.89
C GLY A 462 5.47 0.58 12.60
N ASP A 463 4.45 1.42 12.55
CA ASP A 463 3.09 0.97 12.29
C ASP A 463 2.91 0.55 10.82
N LEU A 464 1.98 -0.38 10.57
CA LEU A 464 1.50 -0.74 9.24
C LEU A 464 0.02 -0.33 9.15
N LYS A 465 -0.26 0.67 8.33
CA LYS A 465 -1.55 1.38 8.27
C LYS A 465 -2.18 1.27 6.89
N PHE A 466 -3.46 0.92 6.85
CA PHE A 466 -4.32 1.11 5.69
C PHE A 466 -5.37 2.17 6.02
N ILE A 467 -5.60 3.09 5.07
CA ILE A 467 -6.52 4.21 5.22
C ILE A 467 -7.40 4.26 3.96
N SER A 468 -8.66 3.87 4.11
CA SER A 468 -9.67 3.86 3.03
C SER A 468 -11.07 4.06 3.61
N ASN A 469 -11.95 4.74 2.87
CA ASN A 469 -13.34 4.91 3.26
C ASN A 469 -14.22 3.69 2.90
N ASN A 470 -13.77 2.82 1.98
CA ASN A 470 -14.44 1.55 1.69
C ASN A 470 -13.44 0.37 1.68
N SER A 471 -13.85 -0.76 1.10
CA SER A 471 -13.13 -2.04 1.08
C SER A 471 -11.63 -1.94 0.78
N ILE A 472 -10.87 -2.78 1.49
CA ILE A 472 -9.44 -2.98 1.30
C ILE A 472 -9.24 -4.44 0.91
N SER A 473 -8.74 -4.69 -0.30
CA SER A 473 -8.46 -6.02 -0.87
C SER A 473 -6.95 -6.26 -0.87
N ALA A 474 -6.44 -6.96 0.13
CA ALA A 474 -5.01 -7.04 0.39
C ALA A 474 -4.48 -8.48 0.33
N ASN A 475 -3.99 -8.91 -0.84
CA ASN A 475 -3.40 -10.24 -1.01
C ASN A 475 -1.88 -10.21 -0.81
N ALA A 476 -1.42 -10.28 0.43
CA ALA A 476 -0.03 -10.47 0.83
C ALA A 476 0.05 -10.92 2.29
N HIS A 477 1.26 -11.17 2.80
CA HIS A 477 1.49 -11.32 4.24
C HIS A 477 1.97 -10.00 4.86
N PHE A 478 1.45 -9.66 6.04
CA PHE A 478 1.73 -8.37 6.71
C PHE A 478 2.47 -8.54 8.04
N ALA A 479 3.52 -7.75 8.26
CA ALA A 479 4.28 -7.71 9.50
C ALA A 479 4.56 -6.25 9.93
N GLY A 480 4.30 -5.89 11.19
CA GLY A 480 4.48 -4.52 11.66
C GLY A 480 4.70 -4.36 13.17
N GLY A 481 4.91 -3.10 13.58
CA GLY A 481 4.76 -2.59 14.95
C GLY A 481 3.31 -2.74 15.40
N ASN A 482 2.45 -1.73 15.21
CA ASN A 482 0.99 -1.95 15.23
C ASN A 482 0.46 -2.21 13.81
N PHE A 483 -0.64 -2.95 13.68
CA PHE A 483 -1.36 -3.11 12.42
C PHE A 483 -2.74 -2.44 12.51
N PHE A 484 -3.09 -1.62 11.51
CA PHE A 484 -4.39 -0.97 11.40
C PHE A 484 -4.98 -1.11 9.99
N SER A 485 -6.19 -1.68 9.86
CA SER A 485 -6.90 -1.75 8.58
C SER A 485 -8.43 -1.70 8.74
N PRO A 486 -9.10 -0.61 8.35
CA PRO A 486 -10.57 -0.62 8.24
C PRO A 486 -10.99 -1.52 7.08
N ASN A 487 -12.14 -2.20 7.21
CA ASN A 487 -12.81 -2.96 6.15
C ASN A 487 -11.88 -3.93 5.37
N LEU A 488 -11.09 -4.72 6.12
CA LEU A 488 -10.13 -5.65 5.53
C LEU A 488 -10.82 -6.86 4.91
N SER A 489 -10.68 -7.00 3.60
CA SER A 489 -10.82 -8.26 2.88
C SER A 489 -9.43 -8.71 2.40
N SER A 490 -9.05 -9.93 2.74
CA SER A 490 -7.80 -10.51 2.26
C SER A 490 -8.09 -11.90 1.74
N SER A 491 -7.44 -12.29 0.64
CA SER A 491 -7.42 -13.69 0.19
C SER A 491 -6.36 -14.53 0.92
N GLU A 492 -5.37 -13.89 1.57
CA GLU A 492 -4.26 -14.59 2.21
C GLU A 492 -4.27 -14.51 3.75
N GLY A 493 -4.76 -13.41 4.32
CA GLY A 493 -5.21 -13.34 5.71
C GLY A 493 -4.15 -13.66 6.76
N ILE A 494 -2.87 -13.40 6.53
CA ILE A 494 -1.80 -13.62 7.52
C ILE A 494 -1.23 -12.28 7.99
N ILE A 495 -1.41 -11.99 9.28
CA ILE A 495 -0.99 -10.75 9.94
C ILE A 495 -0.13 -11.10 11.17
N SER A 496 1.01 -10.43 11.31
CA SER A 496 1.89 -10.50 12.49
C SER A 496 2.19 -9.10 13.03
N SER A 497 2.13 -8.90 14.35
CA SER A 497 2.25 -7.59 14.98
C SER A 497 3.00 -7.65 16.32
N GLN A 498 3.93 -6.72 16.54
CA GLN A 498 4.64 -6.58 17.83
C GLN A 498 3.89 -5.70 18.84
N GLY A 499 2.92 -4.93 18.35
CA GLY A 499 1.97 -4.17 19.14
C GLY A 499 0.57 -4.75 18.97
N ASN A 500 -0.41 -3.86 18.81
CA ASN A 500 -1.81 -4.24 18.63
C ASN A 500 -2.14 -4.53 17.16
N VAL A 501 -3.24 -5.23 16.93
CA VAL A 501 -3.86 -5.41 15.62
C VAL A 501 -5.29 -4.90 15.70
N THR A 502 -5.64 -3.90 14.89
CA THR A 502 -6.97 -3.31 14.85
C THR A 502 -7.53 -3.37 13.44
N PHE A 503 -8.73 -3.93 13.27
CA PHE A 503 -9.43 -3.96 11.99
C PHE A 503 -10.95 -3.81 12.11
N ASP A 504 -11.59 -3.28 11.08
CA ASP A 504 -13.05 -3.08 11.06
C ASP A 504 -13.76 -4.25 10.39
N GLY A 505 -13.77 -5.39 11.09
CA GLY A 505 -14.27 -6.66 10.58
C GLY A 505 -13.38 -7.29 9.52
N TYR A 506 -13.73 -8.53 9.15
CA TYR A 506 -13.04 -9.30 8.13
C TYR A 506 -14.00 -10.10 7.27
N THR A 507 -13.74 -10.17 5.97
CA THR A 507 -14.41 -11.13 5.08
C THR A 507 -13.41 -11.68 4.07
N GLY A 508 -13.14 -12.99 4.14
CA GLY A 508 -12.12 -13.65 3.33
C GLY A 508 -12.06 -15.17 3.58
N PRO A 509 -11.29 -15.94 2.79
CA PRO A 509 -11.28 -17.40 2.86
C PRO A 509 -10.74 -17.97 4.18
N ALA A 510 -9.67 -17.40 4.77
CA ALA A 510 -9.13 -17.80 6.07
C ALA A 510 -8.43 -16.61 6.73
N LEU A 511 -8.21 -16.62 8.05
CA LEU A 511 -7.53 -15.54 8.78
C LEU A 511 -6.65 -16.09 9.92
N LYS A 512 -5.37 -15.71 9.93
CA LYS A 512 -4.42 -15.85 11.04
C LYS A 512 -3.90 -14.47 11.46
N VAL A 513 -4.06 -14.14 12.73
CA VAL A 513 -3.51 -12.93 13.35
C VAL A 513 -2.70 -13.32 14.58
N GLU A 514 -1.43 -12.91 14.62
CA GLU A 514 -0.54 -13.10 15.76
C GLU A 514 -0.02 -11.74 16.26
N ALA A 515 -0.25 -11.45 17.54
CA ALA A 515 0.09 -10.19 18.17
C ALA A 515 0.81 -10.41 19.51
N GLN A 516 1.86 -9.64 19.78
CA GLN A 516 2.40 -9.51 21.14
C GLN A 516 1.52 -8.58 22.01
N GLY A 517 0.80 -7.65 21.39
CA GLY A 517 -0.26 -6.86 22.02
C GLY A 517 -1.65 -7.51 21.90
N SER A 518 -2.69 -6.67 21.86
CA SER A 518 -4.10 -7.06 21.74
C SER A 518 -4.58 -7.13 20.28
N ILE A 519 -5.62 -7.93 20.01
CA ILE A 519 -6.33 -8.00 18.74
C ILE A 519 -7.73 -7.41 18.91
N ILE A 520 -8.12 -6.46 18.06
CA ILE A 520 -9.36 -5.71 18.13
C ILE A 520 -10.06 -5.73 16.75
N SER A 521 -11.22 -6.37 16.68
CA SER A 521 -12.15 -6.25 15.55
C SER A 521 -13.34 -5.38 15.96
N THR A 522 -13.59 -4.28 15.25
CA THR A 522 -14.78 -3.43 15.46
C THR A 522 -16.03 -3.93 14.72
N GLY A 523 -15.90 -4.98 13.91
CA GLY A 523 -16.99 -5.58 13.13
C GLY A 523 -16.99 -7.11 13.12
N ASN A 524 -17.86 -7.69 12.29
CA ASN A 524 -18.00 -9.14 12.12
C ASN A 524 -16.77 -9.76 11.42
N ILE A 525 -16.49 -11.03 11.73
CA ILE A 525 -15.47 -11.84 11.05
C ILE A 525 -16.19 -13.00 10.33
N SER A 526 -16.17 -12.97 8.99
CA SER A 526 -16.78 -14.00 8.14
C SER A 526 -15.73 -14.74 7.32
N ILE A 527 -15.58 -16.04 7.58
CA ILE A 527 -14.59 -16.90 6.94
C ILE A 527 -15.27 -17.76 5.86
N THR A 528 -14.92 -17.52 4.60
CA THR A 528 -15.80 -17.79 3.44
C THR A 528 -15.43 -19.00 2.58
N GLY A 529 -14.25 -19.61 2.76
CA GLY A 529 -13.71 -20.66 1.89
C GLY A 529 -12.43 -21.28 2.47
N VAL A 530 -11.51 -21.78 1.64
CA VAL A 530 -10.14 -22.14 2.09
C VAL A 530 -9.14 -21.21 1.42
N ASN A 531 -7.97 -20.99 2.03
CA ASN A 531 -6.91 -20.22 1.37
C ASN A 531 -6.28 -21.06 0.24
N THR A 532 -6.78 -20.87 -0.98
CA THR A 532 -6.36 -21.62 -2.16
C THR A 532 -4.93 -21.31 -2.60
N SER A 533 -4.41 -20.09 -2.39
CA SER A 533 -3.04 -19.75 -2.77
C SER A 533 -2.01 -20.45 -1.88
N LEU A 534 -2.33 -20.73 -0.61
CA LEU A 534 -1.55 -21.63 0.24
C LEU A 534 -1.72 -23.11 -0.15
N ALA A 535 -2.95 -23.53 -0.48
CA ALA A 535 -3.25 -24.92 -0.86
C ALA A 535 -2.50 -25.36 -2.12
N ASP A 536 -2.51 -24.54 -3.17
CA ASP A 536 -1.81 -24.84 -4.43
C ASP A 536 -0.30 -24.98 -4.24
N LYS A 537 0.28 -24.24 -3.29
CA LYS A 537 1.71 -24.28 -2.99
C LYS A 537 2.10 -25.52 -2.17
N LEU A 538 1.26 -25.97 -1.23
CA LEU A 538 1.44 -27.24 -0.51
C LEU A 538 1.43 -28.44 -1.46
N ASN A 539 0.59 -28.39 -2.50
CA ASN A 539 0.49 -29.44 -3.52
C ASN A 539 1.68 -29.48 -4.50
N GLN A 540 2.50 -28.43 -4.58
CA GLN A 540 3.60 -28.31 -5.55
C GLN A 540 5.00 -28.64 -4.99
N ASN A 541 5.12 -29.04 -3.72
CA ASN A 541 6.42 -29.16 -3.02
C ASN A 541 7.29 -27.88 -3.10
N GLN A 542 6.67 -26.71 -3.29
CA GLN A 542 7.34 -25.42 -3.18
C GLN A 542 7.78 -25.20 -1.73
N PRO A 543 8.91 -24.50 -1.48
CA PRO A 543 9.36 -24.18 -0.13
C PRO A 543 8.53 -23.05 0.48
N ILE A 544 7.24 -23.30 0.73
CA ILE A 544 6.58 -22.63 1.85
C ILE A 544 7.39 -23.00 3.10
N ARG A 545 7.53 -22.08 4.05
CA ARG A 545 8.00 -22.44 5.39
C ARG A 545 6.96 -23.35 6.06
N VAL A 546 7.12 -24.66 5.87
CA VAL A 546 6.39 -25.71 6.60
C VAL A 546 6.84 -25.80 8.09
N GLU A 547 7.54 -24.76 8.56
CA GLU A 547 7.82 -24.49 9.97
C GLU A 547 6.54 -24.02 10.67
N ASP A 548 5.72 -23.17 10.02
CA ASP A 548 4.47 -22.67 10.59
C ASP A 548 3.37 -23.76 10.59
N PRO A 549 2.92 -24.23 11.77
CA PRO A 549 1.94 -25.31 11.88
C PRO A 549 0.51 -24.90 11.47
N ASP A 550 0.23 -23.60 11.32
CA ASP A 550 -1.10 -23.10 10.94
C ASP A 550 -1.30 -23.03 9.43
N ILE A 551 -0.23 -22.93 8.65
CA ILE A 551 -0.32 -22.86 7.19
C ILE A 551 -1.10 -24.05 6.61
N PRO A 552 -0.88 -25.33 7.04
CA PRO A 552 -1.73 -26.45 6.65
C PRO A 552 -3.20 -26.30 7.08
N ILE A 553 -3.51 -25.60 8.17
CA ILE A 553 -4.88 -25.38 8.66
C ILE A 553 -5.60 -24.37 7.76
N LEU A 554 -4.96 -23.22 7.50
CA LEU A 554 -5.48 -22.15 6.63
C LEU A 554 -5.67 -22.61 5.18
N ALA A 555 -4.76 -23.45 4.69
CA ALA A 555 -4.79 -23.99 3.33
C ALA A 555 -5.89 -25.04 3.11
N ASN A 556 -6.17 -25.88 4.12
CA ASN A 556 -7.10 -27.01 3.97
C ASN A 556 -8.47 -26.79 4.64
N SER A 557 -8.70 -25.66 5.33
CA SER A 557 -9.95 -25.38 6.01
C SER A 557 -10.25 -23.89 6.18
N SER A 558 -11.53 -23.55 6.35
CA SER A 558 -12.08 -22.20 6.53
C SER A 558 -11.79 -21.64 7.92
N ALA A 559 -10.52 -21.56 8.29
CA ALA A 559 -10.08 -21.34 9.67
C ALA A 559 -9.96 -19.87 10.07
N LEU A 560 -10.28 -19.60 11.34
CA LEU A 560 -9.94 -18.38 12.06
C LEU A 560 -8.95 -18.71 13.17
N ILE A 561 -7.82 -18.00 13.23
CA ILE A 561 -6.77 -18.16 14.23
C ILE A 561 -6.38 -16.78 14.74
N LEU A 562 -6.73 -16.43 15.98
CA LEU A 562 -6.34 -15.17 16.63
C LEU A 562 -5.51 -15.49 17.87
N ARG A 563 -4.26 -14.98 17.93
CA ARG A 563 -3.36 -15.13 19.09
C ARG A 563 -2.84 -13.78 19.56
N ALA A 564 -3.25 -13.36 20.75
CA ALA A 564 -2.85 -12.11 21.39
C ALA A 564 -1.97 -12.37 22.62
N GLY A 565 -1.07 -11.42 22.94
CA GLY A 565 -0.18 -11.52 24.10
C GLY A 565 0.97 -12.51 23.95
N LEU A 566 1.36 -12.84 22.72
CA LEU A 566 2.47 -13.76 22.47
C LEU A 566 3.79 -13.18 22.99
N ALA A 567 4.60 -14.00 23.66
CA ALA A 567 5.93 -13.58 24.11
C ALA A 567 6.87 -13.33 22.93
N GLU A 568 6.83 -14.20 21.92
CA GLU A 568 7.58 -14.09 20.67
C GLU A 568 6.68 -14.51 19.50
N LEU A 569 6.92 -13.96 18.30
CA LEU A 569 6.19 -14.29 17.08
C LEU A 569 6.92 -15.42 16.34
N GLU A 570 6.64 -16.67 16.70
CA GLU A 570 7.42 -17.86 16.28
C GLU A 570 7.56 -18.05 14.75
N HIS A 571 6.64 -17.50 13.95
CA HIS A 571 6.59 -17.69 12.49
C HIS A 571 6.48 -16.38 11.67
N SER A 572 6.74 -15.24 12.29
CA SER A 572 6.78 -13.93 11.62
C SER A 572 8.14 -13.70 10.93
N PRO A 573 8.24 -12.88 9.86
CA PRO A 573 9.52 -12.41 9.31
C PRO A 573 10.16 -11.31 10.19
N SER A 574 9.97 -11.39 11.51
CA SER A 574 10.20 -10.32 12.51
C SER A 574 11.67 -9.90 12.70
N GLU A 575 12.59 -10.39 11.87
CA GLU A 575 13.92 -9.84 11.69
C GLU A 575 14.20 -9.58 10.20
N PRO A 576 14.24 -8.32 9.73
CA PRO A 576 14.88 -8.02 8.46
C PRO A 576 16.39 -8.19 8.65
N LYS A 577 16.91 -9.29 8.11
CA LYS A 577 18.36 -9.58 8.08
C LYS A 577 19.08 -8.72 7.04
N VAL A 578 19.01 -7.39 7.18
CA VAL A 578 19.59 -6.44 6.22
C VAL A 578 20.46 -5.40 6.94
N ASN A 579 21.77 -5.65 6.94
CA ASN A 579 22.78 -4.68 7.35
C ASN A 579 22.95 -3.63 6.22
N LEU A 580 22.15 -2.56 6.21
CA LEU A 580 22.28 -1.44 5.26
C LEU A 580 23.45 -0.49 5.59
N GLY A 581 24.51 -1.01 6.22
CA GLY A 581 25.71 -0.26 6.62
C GLY A 581 25.62 0.51 7.94
N ASP A 582 24.45 0.58 8.58
CA ASP A 582 24.24 1.22 9.90
C ASP A 582 23.35 0.33 10.80
N PRO A 583 23.53 0.38 12.14
CA PRO A 583 22.80 -0.47 13.09
C PRO A 583 21.47 0.17 13.54
N ILE A 584 20.54 0.36 12.60
CA ILE A 584 19.15 0.77 12.84
C ILE A 584 18.32 0.05 11.75
N THR A 585 17.30 -0.76 12.02
CA THR A 585 16.39 -0.84 13.17
C THR A 585 16.47 -2.17 13.93
N THR A 586 16.59 -2.12 15.27
CA THR A 586 16.01 -3.19 16.10
C THR A 586 14.49 -3.02 16.10
N PHE A 587 13.76 -4.14 16.02
CA PHE A 587 12.31 -4.13 16.09
C PHE A 587 11.92 -4.02 17.56
N GLU A 588 11.77 -2.79 18.02
CA GLU A 588 11.36 -2.46 19.38
C GLU A 588 10.03 -1.70 19.32
N SER A 589 8.94 -2.44 19.57
CA SER A 589 7.64 -1.84 19.88
C SER A 589 7.82 -0.80 20.98
N THR A 590 7.52 0.47 20.69
CA THR A 590 7.58 1.56 21.67
C THR A 590 6.43 1.50 22.70
N THR A 591 5.50 0.56 22.51
CA THR A 591 4.44 0.23 23.46
C THR A 591 4.79 -1.06 24.19
N GLU A 592 5.06 -0.94 25.50
CA GLU A 592 5.12 -2.07 26.44
C GLU A 592 3.88 -2.96 26.23
N PRO A 593 4.02 -4.28 26.06
CA PRO A 593 2.89 -5.15 25.80
C PRO A 593 1.91 -5.10 26.97
N SER A 594 0.73 -4.55 26.69
CA SER A 594 -0.42 -4.68 27.58
C SER A 594 -0.84 -6.15 27.69
N SER A 595 -1.72 -6.46 28.64
CA SER A 595 -2.49 -7.70 28.65
C SER A 595 -3.01 -7.98 27.23
N GLY A 596 -2.57 -9.08 26.62
CA GLY A 596 -2.87 -9.41 25.24
C GLY A 596 -4.29 -9.92 25.12
N ASN A 597 -5.23 -9.00 24.92
CA ASN A 597 -6.67 -9.28 24.87
C ASN A 597 -7.10 -9.58 23.42
N ILE A 598 -8.21 -10.31 23.24
CA ILE A 598 -8.94 -10.41 21.96
C ILE A 598 -10.30 -9.75 22.15
N LYS A 599 -10.60 -8.69 21.41
CA LYS A 599 -11.92 -8.06 21.40
C LYS A 599 -12.55 -8.13 20.01
N VAL A 600 -13.77 -8.64 19.91
CA VAL A 600 -14.53 -8.71 18.63
C VAL A 600 -15.93 -8.14 18.83
N GLN A 601 -16.15 -6.90 18.39
CA GLN A 601 -17.44 -6.21 18.48
C GLN A 601 -18.40 -6.65 17.35
N GLY A 602 -18.57 -7.97 17.20
CA GLY A 602 -19.36 -8.58 16.14
C GLY A 602 -19.45 -10.09 16.28
N ASN A 603 -20.03 -10.74 15.28
CA ASN A 603 -20.13 -12.19 15.19
C ASN A 603 -18.93 -12.79 14.46
N ILE A 604 -18.59 -14.03 14.81
CA ILE A 604 -17.66 -14.90 14.07
C ILE A 604 -18.49 -15.96 13.34
N ASP A 605 -18.31 -16.07 12.02
CA ASP A 605 -18.93 -17.12 11.19
C ASP A 605 -17.85 -17.82 10.36
N THR A 606 -17.79 -19.15 10.44
CA THR A 606 -16.82 -19.98 9.73
C THR A 606 -17.51 -21.09 8.94
N LYS A 607 -17.40 -21.02 7.60
CA LYS A 607 -17.98 -22.03 6.68
C LYS A 607 -17.21 -23.36 6.70
N GLY A 608 -17.26 -24.11 7.79
CA GLY A 608 -16.70 -25.46 7.90
C GLY A 608 -15.31 -25.57 8.53
N GLY A 609 -14.64 -24.46 8.86
CA GLY A 609 -13.31 -24.48 9.48
C GLY A 609 -13.31 -24.14 10.96
N PRO A 610 -12.19 -24.41 11.66
CA PRO A 610 -12.08 -24.22 13.10
C PRO A 610 -11.96 -22.74 13.50
N VAL A 611 -12.38 -22.43 14.72
CA VAL A 611 -12.15 -21.14 15.38
C VAL A 611 -11.16 -21.35 16.52
N ILE A 612 -10.00 -20.70 16.46
CA ILE A 612 -8.92 -20.80 17.46
C ILE A 612 -8.64 -19.41 18.00
N LEU A 613 -9.00 -19.16 19.26
CA LEU A 613 -8.75 -17.90 19.97
C LEU A 613 -7.80 -18.16 21.14
N SER A 614 -6.69 -17.44 21.22
CA SER A 614 -5.71 -17.56 22.31
C SER A 614 -5.27 -16.19 22.80
N ALA A 615 -5.38 -15.92 24.09
CA ALA A 615 -5.04 -14.64 24.71
C ALA A 615 -4.26 -14.86 26.02
N THR A 616 -3.35 -13.96 26.38
CA THR A 616 -2.87 -13.87 27.79
C THR A 616 -3.82 -13.05 28.65
N GLY A 617 -4.64 -12.21 28.00
CA GLY A 617 -5.66 -11.38 28.59
C GLY A 617 -7.09 -11.81 28.25
N GLU A 618 -8.03 -10.89 28.43
CA GLU A 618 -9.46 -11.12 28.21
C GLU A 618 -9.80 -11.47 26.74
N ILE A 619 -10.78 -12.36 26.55
CA ILE A 619 -11.44 -12.61 25.26
C ILE A 619 -12.88 -12.11 25.37
N ASP A 620 -13.17 -10.97 24.77
CA ASP A 620 -14.45 -10.26 24.85
C ASP A 620 -15.13 -10.11 23.48
N MET A 621 -16.39 -10.54 23.37
CA MET A 621 -17.22 -10.34 22.19
C MET A 621 -18.41 -9.40 22.45
N THR A 622 -18.32 -8.51 23.45
CA THR A 622 -19.39 -7.56 23.76
C THR A 622 -19.58 -6.52 22.65
N ILE A 623 -20.79 -6.48 22.12
CA ILE A 623 -21.31 -5.54 21.12
C ILE A 623 -22.06 -4.45 21.87
N THR A 624 -21.57 -3.22 21.76
CA THR A 624 -22.22 -2.03 22.33
C THR A 624 -23.03 -1.34 21.25
N ASP A 625 -24.36 -1.53 21.23
CA ASP A 625 -25.23 -0.76 20.34
C ASP A 625 -25.63 0.57 21.02
N THR A 626 -25.38 1.68 20.33
CA THR A 626 -25.73 3.04 20.75
C THR A 626 -26.73 3.72 19.82
N ALA A 627 -27.28 3.01 18.82
CA ALA A 627 -28.11 3.59 17.75
C ALA A 627 -29.43 4.22 18.22
N LEU A 628 -29.86 3.94 19.46
CA LEU A 628 -31.12 4.44 20.03
C LEU A 628 -30.94 5.33 21.28
N GLY A 629 -29.70 5.64 21.68
CA GLY A 629 -29.41 6.47 22.86
C GLY A 629 -29.57 5.78 24.22
N GLU A 630 -30.10 4.55 24.25
CA GLU A 630 -29.89 3.59 25.33
C GLU A 630 -28.67 2.71 24.96
N VAL A 631 -27.85 2.36 25.95
CA VAL A 631 -26.73 1.43 25.77
C VAL A 631 -27.24 0.01 26.03
N THR A 632 -27.47 -0.73 24.95
CA THR A 632 -27.73 -2.18 25.02
C THR A 632 -26.43 -2.94 24.76
N GLU A 633 -25.93 -3.63 25.78
CA GLU A 633 -24.86 -4.61 25.63
C GLU A 633 -25.45 -5.93 25.16
N MET A 634 -25.07 -6.35 23.95
CA MET A 634 -25.29 -7.70 23.42
C MET A 634 -23.95 -8.42 23.38
N LYS A 635 -23.95 -9.76 23.41
CA LYS A 635 -22.72 -10.54 23.18
C LYS A 635 -22.72 -11.13 21.78
N GLY A 636 -21.64 -10.97 21.04
CA GLY A 636 -21.42 -11.54 19.71
C GLY A 636 -21.35 -13.06 19.73
N THR A 637 -21.85 -13.68 18.66
CA THR A 637 -21.97 -15.13 18.53
C THR A 637 -20.81 -15.74 17.75
N ILE A 638 -20.54 -17.03 17.99
CA ILE A 638 -19.59 -17.84 17.21
C ILE A 638 -20.35 -18.96 16.52
N ASN A 639 -20.29 -19.02 15.19
CA ASN A 639 -20.84 -20.11 14.40
C ASN A 639 -19.71 -20.84 13.66
N SER A 640 -19.57 -22.14 13.92
CA SER A 640 -18.58 -22.99 13.26
C SER A 640 -19.12 -24.37 12.97
N ASP A 641 -18.89 -24.84 11.75
CA ASP A 641 -19.16 -26.22 11.36
C ASP A 641 -18.01 -27.19 11.78
N SER A 642 -17.07 -26.74 12.61
CA SER A 642 -15.88 -27.47 13.05
C SER A 642 -15.62 -27.35 14.57
N ASP A 643 -14.34 -27.42 14.97
CA ASP A 643 -13.86 -27.28 16.36
C ASP A 643 -13.73 -25.79 16.76
N VAL A 644 -14.09 -25.46 18.00
CA VAL A 644 -13.97 -24.12 18.60
C VAL A 644 -13.08 -24.21 19.84
N ASP A 645 -11.85 -23.71 19.74
CA ASP A 645 -10.83 -23.72 20.79
C ASP A 645 -10.60 -22.28 21.30
N ILE A 646 -10.93 -22.00 22.56
CA ILE A 646 -10.83 -20.67 23.17
C ILE A 646 -10.00 -20.76 24.45
N ARG A 647 -8.84 -20.11 24.47
CA ARG A 647 -7.88 -20.18 25.57
C ARG A 647 -7.46 -18.79 26.04
N SER A 648 -7.60 -18.54 27.33
CA SER A 648 -7.19 -17.33 28.01
C SER A 648 -6.41 -17.70 29.29
N ASP A 649 -5.70 -16.77 29.92
CA ASP A 649 -5.00 -17.06 31.18
C ASP A 649 -5.99 -17.48 32.27
N LYS A 650 -5.70 -18.59 32.96
CA LYS A 650 -6.62 -19.19 33.93
C LYS A 650 -6.79 -18.41 35.23
N ASN A 651 -5.98 -17.37 35.46
CA ASN A 651 -5.98 -16.56 36.67
C ASN A 651 -6.49 -15.14 36.40
N THR A 652 -6.15 -14.56 35.25
CA THR A 652 -6.46 -13.15 34.92
C THR A 652 -7.31 -12.96 33.66
N GLY A 653 -7.46 -13.99 32.83
CA GLY A 653 -8.03 -13.89 31.50
C GLY A 653 -9.50 -14.30 31.43
N ASN A 654 -10.40 -13.33 31.50
CA ASN A 654 -11.84 -13.58 31.41
C ASN A 654 -12.27 -13.91 29.97
N ILE A 655 -13.39 -14.61 29.82
CA ILE A 655 -13.97 -14.98 28.52
C ILE A 655 -15.45 -14.59 28.51
N ASN A 656 -15.81 -13.60 27.69
CA ASN A 656 -17.14 -13.00 27.61
C ASN A 656 -17.68 -13.14 26.17
N ILE A 657 -18.50 -14.16 25.91
CA ILE A 657 -18.98 -14.52 24.56
C ILE A 657 -20.49 -14.76 24.56
N GLY A 658 -21.15 -14.52 23.43
CA GLY A 658 -22.56 -14.84 23.23
C GLY A 658 -22.79 -16.32 22.94
N ASP A 659 -23.79 -16.61 22.12
CA ASP A 659 -24.12 -17.99 21.75
C ASP A 659 -23.01 -18.61 20.87
N ILE A 660 -22.69 -19.88 21.12
CA ILE A 660 -21.72 -20.66 20.35
C ILE A 660 -22.41 -21.86 19.71
N THR A 661 -22.44 -21.89 18.38
CA THR A 661 -22.90 -23.03 17.59
C THR A 661 -21.69 -23.79 17.02
N ALA A 662 -21.54 -25.07 17.36
CA ALA A 662 -20.45 -25.91 16.86
C ALA A 662 -20.91 -27.33 16.45
N ARG A 663 -20.30 -27.92 15.41
CA ARG A 663 -20.54 -29.33 15.03
C ARG A 663 -19.49 -30.32 15.57
N ARG A 664 -18.34 -29.86 16.06
CA ARG A 664 -17.27 -30.70 16.62
C ARG A 664 -16.96 -30.26 18.06
N ASN A 665 -15.71 -30.25 18.51
CA ASN A 665 -15.41 -29.99 19.91
C ASN A 665 -15.50 -28.49 20.25
N ILE A 666 -16.00 -28.14 21.43
CA ILE A 666 -15.86 -26.80 22.03
C ILE A 666 -14.95 -26.96 23.25
N ASN A 667 -13.76 -26.38 23.23
CA ASN A 667 -12.83 -26.37 24.35
C ASN A 667 -12.58 -24.93 24.80
N ILE A 668 -13.05 -24.58 26.01
CA ILE A 668 -12.89 -23.24 26.58
C ILE A 668 -12.08 -23.33 27.86
N SER A 669 -11.06 -22.48 28.01
CA SER A 669 -10.36 -22.31 29.29
C SER A 669 -9.95 -20.87 29.57
N GLY A 670 -10.32 -20.32 30.72
CA GLY A 670 -9.96 -18.96 31.17
C GLY A 670 -10.10 -18.79 32.68
N ALA A 671 -10.15 -17.56 33.17
CA ALA A 671 -10.43 -17.21 34.56
C ALA A 671 -11.94 -17.22 34.83
N GLU A 672 -12.64 -16.11 34.65
CA GLU A 672 -14.12 -16.11 34.66
C GLU A 672 -14.65 -16.35 33.24
N VAL A 673 -15.51 -17.34 33.06
CA VAL A 673 -16.03 -17.74 31.73
C VAL A 673 -17.54 -17.52 31.69
N SER A 674 -18.02 -16.52 30.94
CA SER A 674 -19.45 -16.16 30.78
C SER A 674 -19.88 -16.25 29.31
N ILE A 675 -20.53 -17.36 28.95
CA ILE A 675 -20.94 -17.73 27.58
C ILE A 675 -22.47 -17.63 27.43
N GLY A 676 -22.97 -17.40 26.22
CA GLY A 676 -24.39 -17.59 25.89
C GLY A 676 -24.81 -19.06 25.83
N ASN A 677 -25.79 -19.37 25.00
CA ASN A 677 -26.21 -20.75 24.72
C ASN A 677 -25.13 -21.49 23.92
N ILE A 678 -25.01 -22.80 24.14
CA ILE A 678 -24.11 -23.68 23.41
C ILE A 678 -24.96 -24.75 22.71
N SER A 679 -24.87 -24.88 21.39
CA SER A 679 -25.73 -25.79 20.62
C SER A 679 -25.00 -26.44 19.45
N ALA A 680 -25.40 -27.66 19.09
CA ALA A 680 -25.09 -28.23 17.78
C ALA A 680 -26.21 -27.96 16.76
N ASP A 681 -25.84 -27.99 15.48
CA ASP A 681 -26.80 -27.94 14.37
C ASP A 681 -27.48 -29.32 14.15
N TYR A 682 -28.71 -29.31 13.62
CA TYR A 682 -29.79 -30.25 13.94
C TYR A 682 -29.60 -31.73 13.52
N PHE A 683 -28.53 -32.08 12.78
CA PHE A 683 -28.50 -33.31 11.97
C PHE A 683 -27.51 -34.43 12.35
N ASN A 684 -26.56 -34.22 13.28
CA ASN A 684 -25.81 -35.30 13.96
C ASN A 684 -24.92 -34.73 15.09
N PRO A 685 -25.21 -34.96 16.38
CA PRO A 685 -24.44 -34.37 17.47
C PRO A 685 -23.14 -35.15 17.75
N ASN A 686 -22.03 -34.71 17.15
CA ASN A 686 -20.66 -35.09 17.55
C ASN A 686 -20.02 -34.06 18.50
N LEU A 687 -20.81 -33.09 18.99
CA LEU A 687 -20.34 -31.96 19.79
C LEU A 687 -19.89 -32.41 21.19
N ASN A 688 -18.61 -32.28 21.52
CA ASN A 688 -18.12 -32.48 22.88
C ASN A 688 -17.78 -31.10 23.46
N VAL A 689 -18.43 -30.73 24.57
CA VAL A 689 -18.20 -29.44 25.25
C VAL A 689 -17.28 -29.67 26.44
N SER A 690 -16.21 -28.89 26.56
CA SER A 690 -15.28 -28.92 27.69
C SER A 690 -14.94 -27.49 28.12
N ILE A 691 -15.46 -27.05 29.27
CA ILE A 691 -15.18 -25.71 29.83
C ILE A 691 -14.42 -25.85 31.15
N LEU A 692 -13.31 -25.11 31.28
CA LEU A 692 -12.49 -25.02 32.49
C LEU A 692 -12.33 -23.56 32.92
N GLY A 693 -12.63 -23.22 34.16
CA GLY A 693 -12.39 -21.86 34.67
C GLY A 693 -12.31 -21.75 36.19
N ASN A 694 -12.10 -20.54 36.69
CA ASN A 694 -12.30 -20.22 38.10
C ASN A 694 -13.81 -20.27 38.40
N SER A 695 -14.61 -19.48 37.69
CA SER A 695 -16.07 -19.62 37.64
C SER A 695 -16.56 -19.78 36.20
N ILE A 696 -17.70 -20.44 36.04
CA ILE A 696 -18.37 -20.67 34.76
C ILE A 696 -19.81 -20.20 34.88
N GLU A 697 -20.22 -19.34 33.96
CA GLU A 697 -21.61 -18.96 33.68
C GLU A 697 -21.90 -19.30 32.21
N THR A 698 -22.99 -20.02 31.94
CA THR A 698 -23.39 -20.31 30.55
C THR A 698 -24.90 -20.40 30.40
N GLY A 699 -25.41 -20.08 29.21
CA GLY A 699 -26.80 -20.31 28.83
C GLY A 699 -27.14 -21.79 28.71
N LYS A 700 -28.07 -22.11 27.81
CA LYS A 700 -28.50 -23.48 27.58
C LYS A 700 -27.43 -24.27 26.82
N ILE A 701 -26.99 -25.42 27.33
CA ILE A 701 -26.16 -26.38 26.58
C ILE A 701 -27.08 -27.44 25.95
N ASP A 702 -27.10 -27.54 24.63
CA ASP A 702 -28.03 -28.40 23.89
C ASP A 702 -27.35 -29.26 22.82
N LYS A 703 -27.90 -30.46 22.56
CA LYS A 703 -27.52 -31.35 21.44
C LYS A 703 -26.02 -31.69 21.37
N SER A 704 -25.40 -31.98 22.51
CA SER A 704 -24.01 -32.45 22.58
C SER A 704 -23.92 -33.98 22.66
N ASN A 705 -22.77 -34.56 22.34
CA ASN A 705 -22.44 -35.95 22.65
C ASN A 705 -21.94 -36.09 24.10
N SER A 706 -21.18 -35.10 24.59
CA SER A 706 -20.77 -35.00 25.99
C SER A 706 -20.64 -33.56 26.46
N VAL A 707 -20.79 -33.34 27.76
CA VAL A 707 -20.56 -32.05 28.42
C VAL A 707 -19.62 -32.25 29.61
N LYS A 708 -18.50 -31.55 29.64
CA LYS A 708 -17.61 -31.45 30.79
C LYS A 708 -17.48 -29.99 31.25
N LEU A 709 -17.80 -29.72 32.51
CA LEU A 709 -17.64 -28.40 33.12
C LEU A 709 -16.77 -28.52 34.39
N GLU A 710 -15.66 -27.79 34.47
CA GLU A 710 -14.70 -27.87 35.57
C GLU A 710 -14.39 -26.48 36.12
N SER A 711 -14.69 -26.24 37.40
CA SER A 711 -14.41 -24.99 38.10
C SER A 711 -13.41 -25.21 39.23
N THR A 712 -12.33 -24.42 39.22
CA THR A 712 -11.16 -24.56 40.11
C THR A 712 -11.32 -23.85 41.46
N SER A 713 -12.12 -22.78 41.53
CA SER A 713 -12.29 -21.99 42.77
C SER A 713 -13.68 -21.40 43.02
N GLY A 714 -14.45 -21.14 41.96
CA GLY A 714 -15.72 -20.42 41.97
C GLY A 714 -16.93 -21.29 41.67
N ASN A 715 -17.98 -20.68 41.12
CA ASN A 715 -19.26 -21.37 40.88
C ASN A 715 -19.36 -21.88 39.43
N ILE A 716 -20.26 -22.84 39.22
CA ILE A 716 -20.77 -23.20 37.90
C ILE A 716 -22.27 -22.89 37.89
N ILE A 717 -22.67 -21.87 37.15
CA ILE A 717 -24.06 -21.43 36.98
C ILE A 717 -24.44 -21.67 35.53
N ILE A 718 -25.54 -22.38 35.29
CA ILE A 718 -25.99 -22.70 33.93
C ILE A 718 -27.50 -22.47 33.79
N ASP A 719 -27.98 -22.15 32.59
CA ASP A 719 -29.43 -22.13 32.33
C ASP A 719 -30.00 -23.56 32.44
N SER A 720 -29.63 -24.43 31.50
CA SER A 720 -30.05 -25.83 31.44
C SER A 720 -29.13 -26.67 30.53
N ILE A 721 -29.14 -27.99 30.70
CA ILE A 721 -28.44 -28.96 29.83
C ILE A 721 -29.48 -29.92 29.24
N SER A 722 -29.56 -30.03 27.92
CA SER A 722 -30.51 -30.94 27.27
C SER A 722 -29.92 -31.73 26.10
N TYR A 723 -30.57 -32.86 25.81
CA TYR A 723 -30.26 -33.73 24.66
C TYR A 723 -28.77 -34.11 24.54
N VAL A 724 -28.11 -34.40 25.67
CA VAL A 724 -26.71 -34.87 25.70
C VAL A 724 -26.66 -36.37 25.43
N GLY A 725 -25.89 -36.80 24.43
CA GLY A 725 -25.75 -38.20 24.05
C GLY A 725 -24.99 -39.08 25.05
N GLY A 726 -24.64 -40.29 24.60
CA GLY A 726 -24.05 -41.34 25.43
C GLY A 726 -22.64 -41.06 25.99
N GLY A 727 -22.03 -39.92 25.66
CA GLY A 727 -20.80 -39.44 26.30
C GLY A 727 -21.04 -38.81 27.68
N GLY A 728 -22.29 -38.46 28.03
CA GLY A 728 -22.69 -38.04 29.37
C GLY A 728 -22.32 -36.60 29.76
N VAL A 729 -22.60 -36.28 31.02
CA VAL A 729 -22.39 -34.97 31.66
C VAL A 729 -21.49 -35.17 32.87
N ASP A 730 -20.32 -34.53 32.91
CA ASP A 730 -19.40 -34.52 34.05
C ASP A 730 -19.13 -33.07 34.50
N ILE A 731 -19.65 -32.71 35.67
CA ILE A 731 -19.54 -31.38 36.26
C ILE A 731 -18.71 -31.50 37.54
N THR A 732 -17.67 -30.68 37.68
CA THR A 732 -16.84 -30.59 38.88
C THR A 732 -16.69 -29.13 39.28
N SER A 733 -17.38 -28.69 40.34
CA SER A 733 -17.37 -27.32 40.85
C SER A 733 -16.65 -27.22 42.19
N ALA A 734 -15.68 -26.32 42.32
CA ALA A 734 -15.09 -25.99 43.62
C ALA A 734 -16.10 -25.26 44.54
N GLY A 735 -16.91 -24.36 43.99
CA GLY A 735 -17.93 -23.57 44.68
C GLY A 735 -19.29 -24.26 44.72
N ILE A 736 -20.28 -23.59 44.15
CA ILE A 736 -21.67 -24.06 43.98
C ILE A 736 -21.87 -24.46 42.52
N PHE A 737 -22.56 -25.58 42.29
CA PHE A 737 -23.22 -25.84 41.02
C PHE A 737 -24.70 -25.45 41.11
N GLN A 738 -25.21 -24.69 40.13
CA GLN A 738 -26.60 -24.28 40.04
C GLN A 738 -27.10 -24.32 38.59
N ALA A 739 -28.28 -24.91 38.36
CA ALA A 739 -29.02 -24.77 37.10
C ALA A 739 -30.25 -23.89 37.33
N ILE A 740 -30.27 -22.69 36.75
CA ILE A 740 -31.22 -21.62 37.08
C ILE A 740 -32.52 -21.67 36.27
N ASN A 741 -32.60 -22.53 35.25
CA ASN A 741 -33.79 -22.70 34.41
C ASN A 741 -34.09 -24.19 34.14
N ALA A 742 -35.23 -24.46 33.50
CA ALA A 742 -35.66 -25.79 33.13
C ALA A 742 -36.53 -25.77 31.87
N SER A 743 -36.23 -26.65 30.92
CA SER A 743 -37.08 -26.86 29.75
C SER A 743 -38.25 -27.79 30.08
N ASN A 744 -39.46 -27.44 29.65
CA ASN A 744 -40.60 -28.36 29.65
C ASN A 744 -40.39 -29.45 28.60
N ASP A 745 -40.10 -30.68 29.05
CA ASP A 745 -39.98 -31.84 28.16
C ASP A 745 -41.14 -32.83 28.39
N TYR A 746 -41.24 -33.78 27.47
CA TYR A 746 -42.21 -34.86 27.46
C TYR A 746 -41.61 -36.15 28.02
N PHE A 747 -42.36 -36.81 28.92
CA PHE A 747 -41.94 -38.01 29.62
C PHE A 747 -42.95 -39.14 29.45
N GLU A 748 -42.47 -40.32 29.07
CA GLU A 748 -43.25 -41.54 28.86
C GLU A 748 -42.66 -42.75 29.57
N GLU A 749 -43.31 -43.16 30.66
CA GLU A 749 -43.00 -44.41 31.32
C GLU A 749 -43.90 -45.55 30.80
N PHE A 750 -43.30 -46.73 30.67
CA PHE A 750 -43.98 -47.97 30.33
C PHE A 750 -43.93 -48.90 31.54
N THR A 751 -45.06 -49.04 32.22
CA THR A 751 -45.20 -49.90 33.40
C THR A 751 -45.91 -51.20 32.99
N ASP A 752 -45.36 -52.37 33.36
CA ASP A 752 -46.12 -53.60 33.23
C ASP A 752 -47.17 -53.62 34.33
N ILE A 753 -48.44 -53.74 33.94
CA ILE A 753 -49.57 -53.68 34.87
C ILE A 753 -49.52 -54.78 35.94
N ARG A 754 -48.80 -55.88 35.67
CA ARG A 754 -48.65 -57.00 36.59
C ARG A 754 -47.73 -56.68 37.78
N ASP A 755 -46.99 -55.57 37.71
CA ASP A 755 -46.09 -55.12 38.77
C ASP A 755 -46.82 -54.35 39.90
N SER A 756 -48.04 -53.83 39.68
CA SER A 756 -48.90 -53.33 40.77
C SER A 756 -50.04 -54.29 41.12
N THR A 757 -50.02 -54.82 42.34
CA THR A 757 -51.10 -55.67 42.86
C THR A 757 -52.41 -54.89 43.09
N GLU A 758 -52.35 -53.59 43.39
CA GLU A 758 -53.54 -52.77 43.64
C GLU A 758 -54.25 -52.37 42.33
N LEU A 759 -53.50 -52.02 41.28
CA LEU A 759 -54.03 -51.86 39.93
C LEU A 759 -54.66 -53.14 39.37
N VAL A 760 -54.00 -54.30 39.55
CA VAL A 760 -54.57 -55.60 39.17
C VAL A 760 -55.92 -55.83 39.86
N ASN A 761 -55.97 -55.66 41.19
CA ASN A 761 -57.22 -55.79 41.96
C ASN A 761 -58.30 -54.78 41.55
N PHE A 762 -57.92 -53.55 41.17
CA PHE A 762 -58.86 -52.54 40.67
C PHE A 762 -59.44 -52.93 39.31
N LEU A 763 -58.61 -53.35 38.35
CA LEU A 763 -59.04 -53.77 37.01
C LEU A 763 -59.90 -55.04 37.04
N GLU A 764 -59.51 -56.04 37.82
CA GLU A 764 -60.34 -57.23 38.08
C GLU A 764 -61.66 -56.85 38.76
N GLY A 765 -61.62 -55.89 39.69
CA GLY A 765 -62.80 -55.32 40.35
C GLY A 765 -63.77 -54.57 39.42
N GLN A 766 -63.27 -54.06 38.28
CA GLN A 766 -64.08 -53.49 37.19
C GLN A 766 -64.45 -54.52 36.10
N GLY A 767 -64.08 -55.80 36.29
CA GLY A 767 -64.42 -56.89 35.36
C GLY A 767 -63.49 -57.04 34.16
N VAL A 768 -62.29 -56.43 34.18
CA VAL A 768 -61.26 -56.57 33.15
C VAL A 768 -60.35 -57.76 33.51
N ALA A 769 -60.26 -58.75 32.62
CA ALA A 769 -59.38 -59.91 32.82
C ALA A 769 -57.91 -59.54 32.57
N VAL A 770 -57.14 -59.39 33.64
CA VAL A 770 -55.74 -58.92 33.57
C VAL A 770 -54.82 -59.93 32.88
N ASP A 771 -55.12 -61.22 32.96
CA ASP A 771 -54.38 -62.31 32.28
C ASP A 771 -54.27 -62.16 30.74
N GLU A 772 -55.15 -61.36 30.10
CA GLU A 772 -55.16 -61.17 28.64
C GLU A 772 -54.38 -59.92 28.18
N LEU A 773 -53.96 -59.04 29.09
CA LEU A 773 -53.30 -57.78 28.80
C LEU A 773 -51.78 -57.95 28.60
N ASN A 774 -51.39 -58.37 27.39
CA ASN A 774 -50.01 -58.64 27.00
C ASN A 774 -49.15 -57.39 26.65
N GLN A 775 -49.53 -56.17 27.06
CA GLN A 775 -48.77 -54.95 26.77
C GLN A 775 -48.69 -54.03 28.01
N PRO A 776 -47.55 -53.35 28.23
CA PRO A 776 -47.41 -52.38 29.31
C PRO A 776 -48.33 -51.17 29.10
N ILE A 777 -48.81 -50.57 30.18
CA ILE A 777 -49.52 -49.30 30.12
C ILE A 777 -48.51 -48.16 29.95
N ARG A 778 -48.85 -47.22 29.05
CA ARG A 778 -48.08 -46.02 28.76
C ARG A 778 -48.59 -44.88 29.65
N ILE A 779 -47.74 -44.40 30.56
CA ILE A 779 -47.99 -43.23 31.40
C ILE A 779 -47.27 -42.05 30.76
N SER A 780 -48.03 -41.16 30.13
CA SER A 780 -47.51 -39.97 29.45
C SER A 780 -47.73 -38.71 30.29
N ARG A 781 -46.64 -38.02 30.67
CA ARG A 781 -46.67 -36.68 31.27
C ARG A 781 -46.05 -35.66 30.32
N ARG A 782 -46.77 -34.56 30.08
CA ARG A 782 -46.25 -33.36 29.40
C ARG A 782 -45.84 -32.33 30.44
N ASP A 783 -45.03 -31.37 30.00
CA ASP A 783 -44.68 -30.18 30.76
C ASP A 783 -43.93 -30.49 32.08
N ILE A 784 -42.98 -31.44 32.02
CA ILE A 784 -42.04 -31.68 33.14
C ILE A 784 -40.87 -30.70 33.02
N PRO A 785 -40.58 -29.88 34.05
CA PRO A 785 -39.41 -29.00 34.05
C PRO A 785 -38.12 -29.83 34.27
N ILE A 786 -37.28 -29.90 33.24
CA ILE A 786 -35.98 -30.58 33.26
C ILE A 786 -34.84 -29.56 33.17
N SER A 787 -33.92 -29.57 34.13
CA SER A 787 -32.69 -28.75 34.08
C SER A 787 -31.50 -29.48 33.48
N ILE A 788 -31.41 -30.81 33.62
CA ILE A 788 -30.31 -31.62 33.07
C ILE A 788 -30.88 -32.89 32.46
N LYS A 789 -30.59 -33.16 31.19
CA LYS A 789 -31.02 -34.35 30.46
C LYS A 789 -29.90 -34.95 29.61
N THR A 790 -29.60 -36.23 29.83
CA THR A 790 -28.84 -37.06 28.89
C THR A 790 -29.68 -38.22 28.36
N GLU A 791 -29.38 -38.64 27.14
CA GLU A 791 -30.01 -39.74 26.43
C GLU A 791 -28.95 -40.82 26.18
N ALA A 792 -29.31 -42.09 26.36
CA ALA A 792 -28.50 -43.20 25.89
C ALA A 792 -28.24 -43.06 24.38
N SER A 793 -27.14 -43.60 23.88
CA SER A 793 -26.88 -43.68 22.43
C SER A 793 -26.56 -45.11 22.02
N SER A 794 -26.36 -45.35 20.72
CA SER A 794 -25.79 -46.62 20.25
C SER A 794 -24.35 -46.88 20.73
N TYR A 795 -23.71 -45.90 21.38
CA TYR A 795 -22.31 -45.95 21.82
C TYR A 795 -22.13 -46.06 23.34
N GLY A 796 -23.19 -45.88 24.14
CA GLY A 796 -23.11 -45.98 25.60
C GLY A 796 -24.40 -45.60 26.31
N ARG A 797 -24.48 -45.92 27.61
CA ARG A 797 -25.45 -45.28 28.52
C ARG A 797 -24.86 -43.93 28.91
N GLY A 798 -25.63 -42.85 28.68
CA GLY A 798 -25.30 -41.55 29.23
C GLY A 798 -25.22 -41.63 30.76
N HIS A 799 -24.32 -40.84 31.34
CA HIS A 799 -24.14 -40.70 32.77
C HIS A 799 -24.26 -39.23 33.16
N ILE A 800 -24.60 -38.94 34.41
CA ILE A 800 -24.57 -37.59 34.97
C ILE A 800 -23.76 -37.63 36.26
N ILE A 801 -22.57 -37.04 36.24
CA ILE A 801 -21.71 -36.91 37.41
C ILE A 801 -21.61 -35.43 37.77
N ILE A 802 -21.91 -35.10 39.02
CA ILE A 802 -21.84 -33.74 39.56
C ILE A 802 -21.09 -33.80 40.88
N ARG A 803 -19.84 -33.32 40.86
CA ARG A 803 -19.03 -33.06 42.04
C ARG A 803 -19.13 -31.56 42.33
N HIS A 804 -19.45 -31.17 43.55
CA HIS A 804 -19.51 -29.76 43.93
C HIS A 804 -18.94 -29.55 45.34
N GLY A 805 -18.56 -28.31 45.69
CA GLY A 805 -17.93 -28.04 46.98
C GLY A 805 -16.57 -28.74 47.15
N GLY A 806 -15.83 -28.95 46.06
CA GLY A 806 -14.51 -29.60 46.11
C GLY A 806 -14.51 -31.12 46.35
N ALA A 807 -15.65 -31.80 46.15
CA ALA A 807 -15.67 -33.27 46.12
C ALA A 807 -14.80 -33.84 44.98
N THR A 808 -14.10 -34.93 45.25
CA THR A 808 -13.12 -35.56 44.32
C THR A 808 -13.28 -37.08 44.20
N GLU A 809 -14.32 -37.67 44.80
CA GLU A 809 -14.55 -39.12 44.73
C GLU A 809 -15.05 -39.59 43.36
N VAL A 810 -14.83 -40.88 43.10
CA VAL A 810 -14.96 -41.50 41.77
C VAL A 810 -15.69 -42.84 41.94
N ASP A 811 -17.02 -42.78 42.13
CA ASP A 811 -17.86 -43.98 42.15
C ASP A 811 -18.50 -44.22 40.77
N ASN A 812 -17.76 -44.90 39.90
CA ASN A 812 -18.09 -45.04 38.48
C ASN A 812 -19.14 -46.12 38.16
N ASN A 813 -19.87 -46.63 39.16
CA ASN A 813 -20.84 -47.71 38.97
C ASN A 813 -22.30 -47.26 38.89
N GLU A 814 -22.63 -46.03 39.29
CA GLU A 814 -24.00 -45.49 39.23
C GLU A 814 -24.20 -44.57 38.00
N PRO A 815 -25.41 -44.54 37.40
CA PRO A 815 -25.66 -43.74 36.21
C PRO A 815 -25.83 -42.25 36.53
N ILE A 816 -26.31 -41.90 37.73
CA ILE A 816 -26.24 -40.54 38.29
C ILE A 816 -25.42 -40.57 39.58
N VAL A 817 -24.42 -39.69 39.67
CA VAL A 817 -23.57 -39.49 40.85
C VAL A 817 -23.61 -38.01 41.20
N ILE A 818 -24.12 -37.65 42.38
CA ILE A 818 -24.01 -36.29 42.91
C ILE A 818 -23.33 -36.32 44.27
N GLN A 819 -22.23 -35.58 44.40
CA GLN A 819 -21.34 -35.61 45.56
C GLN A 819 -20.84 -34.21 45.92
N GLY A 820 -20.88 -33.85 47.21
CA GLY A 820 -20.41 -32.56 47.69
C GLY A 820 -20.53 -32.40 49.20
N ASP A 821 -19.83 -31.40 49.74
CA ASP A 821 -19.85 -31.03 51.17
C ASP A 821 -20.95 -30.00 51.52
N LYS A 822 -21.50 -29.32 50.50
CA LYS A 822 -22.64 -28.40 50.58
C LYS A 822 -23.96 -29.14 50.34
N SER A 823 -25.08 -28.54 50.75
CA SER A 823 -26.41 -29.09 50.48
C SER A 823 -26.80 -28.96 49.01
N PHE A 824 -26.85 -30.07 48.26
CA PHE A 824 -27.38 -30.07 46.89
C PHE A 824 -28.90 -30.23 46.87
N VAL A 825 -29.61 -29.25 46.33
CA VAL A 825 -31.06 -29.26 46.18
C VAL A 825 -31.41 -29.57 44.73
N VAL A 826 -31.75 -30.81 44.44
CA VAL A 826 -32.38 -31.13 43.15
C VAL A 826 -33.79 -30.55 43.14
N GLY A 827 -34.27 -30.15 41.96
CA GLY A 827 -35.67 -29.76 41.74
C GLY A 827 -36.67 -30.85 42.17
N PRO A 828 -37.99 -30.56 42.16
CA PRO A 828 -39.01 -31.42 42.76
C PRO A 828 -38.85 -32.89 42.33
N ILE A 829 -38.63 -33.74 43.33
CA ILE A 829 -38.53 -35.20 43.15
C ILE A 829 -39.88 -35.67 42.62
N ILE A 830 -39.92 -36.04 41.34
CA ILE A 830 -41.07 -36.71 40.76
C ILE A 830 -40.89 -38.19 41.08
N GLU A 831 -41.53 -38.64 42.16
CA GLU A 831 -41.78 -40.06 42.39
C GLU A 831 -42.92 -40.52 41.46
N VAL A 832 -42.72 -41.65 40.79
CA VAL A 832 -43.75 -42.31 39.97
C VAL A 832 -44.23 -43.56 40.71
N GLY A 833 -44.97 -43.30 41.79
CA GLY A 833 -45.54 -44.25 42.76
C GLY A 833 -45.78 -43.49 44.08
N ASP A 834 -46.86 -43.63 44.83
CA ASP A 834 -47.88 -44.70 44.81
C ASP A 834 -49.33 -44.17 44.55
N GLU A 835 -50.09 -45.01 43.85
CA GLU A 835 -51.47 -44.92 43.32
C GLU A 835 -52.46 -43.80 43.72
N LEU A 836 -53.15 -43.27 42.68
CA LEU A 836 -54.62 -43.26 42.67
C LEU A 836 -55.19 -43.28 41.23
N PHE A 837 -55.85 -44.38 40.84
CA PHE A 837 -56.40 -44.57 39.49
C PHE A 837 -57.80 -43.95 39.31
N VAL A 838 -58.06 -43.37 38.13
CA VAL A 838 -59.41 -42.98 37.67
C VAL A 838 -59.55 -43.34 36.19
N ILE A 839 -60.57 -44.14 35.87
CA ILE A 839 -61.00 -44.47 34.50
C ILE A 839 -62.51 -44.19 34.41
N ASP A 840 -62.91 -43.26 33.55
CA ASP A 840 -64.19 -43.21 32.82
C ASP A 840 -64.09 -42.07 31.76
N ASP A 841 -64.89 -41.97 30.71
CA ASP A 841 -66.29 -42.41 30.57
C ASP A 841 -66.57 -43.01 29.16
N SER A 842 -67.49 -43.98 29.08
CA SER A 842 -68.07 -44.60 27.85
C SER A 842 -67.27 -45.65 27.02
N LEU A 843 -67.21 -46.87 27.54
CA LEU A 843 -67.64 -48.15 26.90
C LEU A 843 -67.38 -48.44 25.38
N ILE A 844 -66.51 -49.45 25.15
CA ILE A 844 -66.71 -50.65 24.29
C ILE A 844 -66.68 -50.54 22.74
N SER A 845 -65.87 -51.44 22.13
CA SER A 845 -65.91 -51.99 20.75
C SER A 845 -65.57 -51.04 19.56
N ASP A 846 -64.95 -51.50 18.47
CA ASP A 846 -64.43 -52.83 18.14
C ASP A 846 -63.22 -52.73 17.18
N SER A 847 -62.42 -53.80 17.10
CA SER A 847 -61.21 -53.99 16.27
C SER A 847 -59.90 -53.31 16.74
N PHE A 848 -58.89 -54.16 16.96
CA PHE A 848 -57.53 -53.81 17.36
C PHE A 848 -56.77 -53.09 16.23
N THR A 849 -56.19 -51.91 16.52
CA THR A 849 -54.74 -51.61 16.37
C THR A 849 -54.38 -50.25 17.00
N SER A 850 -53.20 -50.20 17.64
CA SER A 850 -52.44 -49.00 18.07
C SER A 850 -53.06 -47.99 19.06
N ASN A 851 -52.66 -48.14 20.33
CA ASN A 851 -52.30 -47.10 21.30
C ASN A 851 -53.41 -46.17 21.87
N PRO A 852 -54.01 -46.49 23.04
CA PRO A 852 -54.86 -45.55 23.77
C PRO A 852 -54.01 -44.48 24.48
N SER A 853 -53.99 -43.26 23.95
CA SER A 853 -53.39 -42.11 24.64
C SER A 853 -54.37 -41.48 25.63
N LEU A 854 -54.16 -41.69 26.93
CA LEU A 854 -54.86 -40.94 27.98
C LEU A 854 -54.37 -39.48 27.97
N SER A 855 -55.28 -38.51 27.95
CA SER A 855 -54.94 -37.09 28.04
C SER A 855 -55.75 -36.35 29.10
N ARG A 856 -55.00 -35.68 29.99
CA ARG A 856 -55.41 -34.69 31.00
C ARG A 856 -56.41 -35.15 32.09
N ASN A 857 -55.90 -35.27 33.32
CA ASN A 857 -56.69 -35.27 34.54
C ASN A 857 -56.29 -34.05 35.38
N GLU A 858 -57.22 -33.11 35.65
CA GLU A 858 -56.96 -31.81 36.29
C GLU A 858 -56.87 -31.89 37.83
N ARG A 859 -56.33 -33.01 38.36
CA ARG A 859 -56.23 -33.26 39.81
C ARG A 859 -54.88 -33.77 40.29
N TYR A 860 -53.86 -33.73 39.44
CA TYR A 860 -52.48 -33.76 39.92
C TYR A 860 -52.04 -32.32 40.21
N THR A 861 -51.83 -32.02 41.48
CA THR A 861 -51.09 -30.82 41.88
C THR A 861 -49.71 -30.94 41.25
N THR A 862 -49.38 -30.04 40.32
CA THR A 862 -47.96 -29.77 40.03
C THR A 862 -47.28 -29.50 41.36
N LEU A 863 -46.15 -30.14 41.63
CA LEU A 863 -45.28 -29.78 42.76
C LEU A 863 -44.62 -28.41 42.47
N LYS A 864 -45.45 -27.36 42.42
CA LYS A 864 -45.05 -26.08 42.97
C LYS A 864 -44.74 -26.34 44.44
N PRO A 865 -43.58 -25.89 44.95
CA PRO A 865 -43.38 -25.74 46.38
C PRO A 865 -44.55 -24.94 46.98
N ASN A 866 -44.75 -25.01 48.31
CA ASN A 866 -45.76 -24.19 48.98
C ASN A 866 -45.40 -22.68 49.00
N SER A 867 -44.33 -22.29 48.31
CA SER A 867 -43.98 -20.95 47.84
C SER A 867 -44.07 -20.91 46.31
N ASP A 868 -44.63 -19.83 45.75
CA ASP A 868 -44.58 -19.56 44.30
C ASP A 868 -43.15 -19.26 43.79
N GLU A 869 -42.17 -19.24 44.68
CA GLU A 869 -40.74 -19.16 44.40
C GLU A 869 -40.07 -20.52 44.65
N PHE A 870 -39.29 -20.97 43.67
CA PHE A 870 -38.23 -21.96 43.88
C PHE A 870 -37.17 -21.39 44.83
N PRO A 871 -36.44 -22.21 45.60
CA PRO A 871 -35.34 -21.74 46.45
C PRO A 871 -34.17 -21.23 45.60
N VAL A 872 -34.22 -19.95 45.20
CA VAL A 872 -33.22 -19.28 44.36
C VAL A 872 -31.82 -19.13 44.98
N ASN A 873 -31.69 -19.43 46.28
CA ASN A 873 -30.47 -19.18 47.08
C ASN A 873 -29.84 -20.45 47.69
N LEU A 874 -30.04 -21.62 47.07
CA LEU A 874 -29.38 -22.88 47.47
C LEU A 874 -28.67 -23.51 46.26
N SER A 875 -27.54 -24.18 46.50
CA SER A 875 -26.83 -24.96 45.48
C SER A 875 -27.74 -26.07 44.94
N GLY A 876 -28.19 -25.97 43.69
CA GLY A 876 -29.27 -26.82 43.21
C GLY A 876 -29.78 -26.53 41.79
N THR A 877 -30.72 -27.36 41.32
CA THR A 877 -31.35 -27.22 39.99
C THR A 877 -32.83 -26.84 40.15
N VAL A 878 -33.34 -25.89 39.37
CA VAL A 878 -34.77 -25.51 39.43
C VAL A 878 -35.70 -26.52 38.76
N GLY A 879 -35.17 -27.42 37.95
CA GLY A 879 -35.86 -28.57 37.36
C GLY A 879 -35.20 -29.90 37.75
N GLY A 880 -35.77 -31.01 37.29
CA GLY A 880 -35.22 -32.34 37.55
C GLY A 880 -33.98 -32.67 36.71
N ILE A 881 -33.31 -33.76 37.09
CA ILE A 881 -32.12 -34.33 36.44
C ILE A 881 -32.51 -35.71 35.90
N PHE A 882 -32.31 -35.98 34.61
CA PHE A 882 -32.87 -37.15 33.92
C PHE A 882 -31.85 -37.87 33.02
N ILE A 883 -31.94 -39.20 33.02
CA ILE A 883 -31.31 -40.09 32.02
C ILE A 883 -32.43 -40.83 31.28
N VAL A 884 -32.39 -40.81 29.95
CA VAL A 884 -33.37 -41.43 29.06
C VAL A 884 -32.76 -42.65 28.36
N ASP A 885 -33.41 -43.82 28.41
CA ASP A 885 -33.02 -44.98 27.59
C ASP A 885 -33.75 -44.97 26.24
N ASN A 886 -33.07 -45.43 25.18
CA ASN A 886 -33.44 -45.27 23.76
C ASN A 886 -34.67 -46.07 23.30
N ARG A 887 -35.46 -46.63 24.21
CA ARG A 887 -36.64 -47.46 23.87
C ARG A 887 -37.86 -47.17 24.74
N ASN A 888 -37.64 -46.85 26.02
CA ASN A 888 -38.64 -46.40 26.97
C ASN A 888 -38.02 -45.20 27.69
N GLN A 889 -38.73 -44.08 27.86
CA GLN A 889 -38.21 -42.93 28.62
C GLN A 889 -38.29 -43.19 30.13
N LYS A 890 -37.66 -44.28 30.57
CA LYS A 890 -37.68 -44.74 31.96
C LYS A 890 -36.84 -43.79 32.81
N LEU A 891 -37.45 -43.18 33.82
CA LEU A 891 -36.75 -42.45 34.87
C LEU A 891 -35.79 -43.41 35.57
N VAL A 892 -34.48 -43.21 35.40
CA VAL A 892 -33.47 -44.11 36.00
C VAL A 892 -33.23 -43.80 37.48
N THR A 893 -33.44 -42.55 37.91
CA THR A 893 -33.46 -42.16 39.33
C THR A 893 -34.00 -40.73 39.50
N SER A 894 -34.79 -40.52 40.55
CA SER A 894 -34.87 -39.27 41.29
C SER A 894 -34.36 -39.56 42.72
N PHE A 895 -33.86 -38.55 43.44
CA PHE A 895 -33.24 -38.78 44.76
C PHE A 895 -34.26 -39.17 45.83
N GLN A 896 -34.52 -40.47 45.97
CA GLN A 896 -35.26 -41.00 47.12
C GLN A 896 -34.41 -40.95 48.40
N ASP A 897 -35.10 -40.75 49.53
CA ASP A 897 -34.57 -40.82 50.90
C ASP A 897 -33.47 -39.82 51.33
N ARG A 898 -33.68 -38.52 51.06
CA ARG A 898 -33.27 -37.48 52.02
C ARG A 898 -34.40 -36.48 52.29
N THR A 899 -34.82 -36.40 53.54
CA THR A 899 -35.70 -35.32 54.01
C THR A 899 -35.02 -33.96 53.83
N PHE A 900 -35.71 -33.03 53.19
CA PHE A 900 -35.35 -31.62 53.15
C PHE A 900 -35.35 -31.05 54.58
N GLU A 901 -34.17 -30.89 55.18
CA GLU A 901 -33.97 -30.01 56.32
C GLU A 901 -33.62 -28.61 55.80
N PRO A 902 -34.52 -27.62 55.87
CA PRO A 902 -34.15 -26.25 55.56
C PRO A 902 -33.07 -25.77 56.55
N PRO A 903 -32.09 -24.98 56.12
CA PRO A 903 -31.15 -24.36 57.04
C PRO A 903 -31.93 -23.52 58.07
N SER A 904 -31.53 -23.61 59.34
CA SER A 904 -32.18 -22.89 60.43
C SER A 904 -32.18 -21.38 60.17
N GLU A 905 -33.31 -20.71 60.41
CA GLU A 905 -33.45 -19.26 60.23
C GLU A 905 -32.29 -18.47 60.86
N VAL A 906 -31.45 -17.88 60.01
CA VAL A 906 -30.56 -16.79 60.44
C VAL A 906 -31.41 -15.54 60.52
N VAL A 907 -31.78 -15.15 61.74
CA VAL A 907 -32.52 -13.91 62.01
C VAL A 907 -31.64 -12.71 61.66
N ILE A 908 -31.74 -12.24 60.42
CA ILE A 908 -31.26 -10.92 60.02
C ILE A 908 -32.38 -9.93 60.36
N LYS A 909 -32.08 -8.93 61.19
CA LYS A 909 -32.97 -7.79 61.37
C LYS A 909 -32.87 -6.88 60.15
N GLU A 910 -33.95 -6.77 59.39
CA GLU A 910 -34.15 -5.65 58.48
C GLU A 910 -34.17 -4.30 59.23
N PRO A 911 -33.93 -3.20 58.50
CA PRO A 911 -35.05 -2.30 58.28
C PRO A 911 -35.31 -1.97 56.80
N THR A 912 -36.46 -2.42 56.30
CA THR A 912 -37.38 -1.75 55.36
C THR A 912 -36.86 -0.57 54.52
N PRO A 913 -36.85 -0.67 53.18
CA PRO A 913 -36.87 0.48 52.29
C PRO A 913 -38.30 0.99 52.07
N GLU A 914 -38.60 2.23 52.46
CA GLU A 914 -39.83 2.93 52.07
C GLU A 914 -39.54 3.77 50.81
N ILE A 915 -40.11 3.38 49.66
CA ILE A 915 -39.85 4.03 48.37
C ILE A 915 -40.73 5.28 48.22
N VAL A 916 -40.11 6.46 48.05
CA VAL A 916 -40.77 7.64 47.48
C VAL A 916 -39.84 8.29 46.45
N ILE A 917 -40.35 8.44 45.23
CA ILE A 917 -39.63 8.87 44.03
C ILE A 917 -39.39 10.40 44.02
N LYS A 918 -38.18 10.83 43.62
CA LYS A 918 -37.95 12.02 42.77
C LYS A 918 -36.52 12.06 42.19
N GLU A 919 -36.41 12.54 40.95
CA GLU A 919 -35.22 12.51 40.10
C GLU A 919 -34.09 13.47 40.55
N PRO A 920 -32.82 13.14 40.23
CA PRO A 920 -31.73 14.10 40.12
C PRO A 920 -31.30 14.33 38.65
N PRO A 921 -30.96 15.56 38.24
CA PRO A 921 -30.22 15.82 37.00
C PRO A 921 -28.69 15.73 37.20
N SER A 922 -28.01 15.48 36.09
CA SER A 922 -26.58 15.25 35.84
C SER A 922 -25.53 16.03 36.65
N GLU A 923 -24.45 15.34 37.09
CA GLU A 923 -23.05 15.70 36.77
C GLU A 923 -22.06 14.57 37.18
N VAL A 924 -20.98 14.38 36.42
CA VAL A 924 -19.88 13.45 36.75
C VAL A 924 -18.54 14.15 36.53
N VAL A 925 -17.72 14.24 37.58
CA VAL A 925 -16.29 14.60 37.48
C VAL A 925 -15.47 13.60 38.30
N ILE A 926 -14.44 13.07 37.66
CA ILE A 926 -13.54 12.04 38.18
C ILE A 926 -12.36 12.70 38.90
N LYS A 927 -11.95 12.16 40.06
CA LYS A 927 -10.53 11.85 40.35
C LYS A 927 -10.33 10.96 41.58
N GLU A 928 -9.40 10.03 41.43
CA GLU A 928 -8.93 9.06 42.42
C GLU A 928 -8.10 9.72 43.55
N PRO A 929 -7.78 8.96 44.62
CA PRO A 929 -6.41 8.42 44.64
C PRO A 929 -6.23 7.00 45.22
N THR A 930 -5.09 6.41 44.87
CA THR A 930 -4.49 5.14 45.33
C THR A 930 -4.13 5.07 46.83
N PRO A 931 -4.11 3.86 47.42
CA PRO A 931 -3.33 3.55 48.63
C PRO A 931 -2.38 2.34 48.49
N GLU A 932 -1.19 2.44 49.09
CA GLU A 932 -0.27 1.32 49.33
C GLU A 932 -0.43 0.80 50.79
N ILE A 933 -0.14 -0.48 51.04
CA ILE A 933 -0.57 -1.21 52.26
C ILE A 933 0.62 -1.55 53.18
N VAL A 934 0.41 -1.48 54.50
CA VAL A 934 1.28 -2.10 55.51
C VAL A 934 0.44 -2.69 56.66
N ILE A 935 0.75 -3.93 57.12
CA ILE A 935 0.98 -4.32 58.54
C ILE A 935 1.19 -5.85 58.71
N LYS A 936 2.44 -6.20 59.04
CA LYS A 936 3.00 -7.22 59.96
C LYS A 936 2.47 -8.66 60.16
N GLU A 937 3.47 -9.52 60.33
CA GLU A 937 3.54 -10.97 60.60
C GLU A 937 3.23 -11.40 62.06
N PRO A 938 3.24 -12.72 62.30
CA PRO A 938 3.91 -13.33 63.47
C PRO A 938 4.97 -14.41 63.10
N THR A 939 6.03 -14.49 63.91
CA THR A 939 7.18 -15.42 63.83
C THR A 939 6.88 -16.86 64.31
N PRO A 940 7.67 -17.88 63.90
CA PRO A 940 8.73 -18.39 64.80
C PRO A 940 10.09 -18.74 64.13
N GLU A 941 11.09 -19.02 64.98
CA GLU A 941 12.54 -19.13 64.69
C GLU A 941 13.00 -20.39 63.91
N ILE A 942 14.21 -20.34 63.30
CA ILE A 942 15.37 -21.17 63.71
C ILE A 942 16.72 -20.65 63.12
N VAL A 943 17.75 -20.71 63.98
CA VAL A 943 19.15 -20.24 63.89
C VAL A 943 20.05 -20.91 62.83
N ILE A 944 20.95 -20.14 62.16
CA ILE A 944 22.40 -20.46 61.91
C ILE A 944 23.25 -19.16 61.97
N LYS A 945 24.56 -19.27 62.29
CA LYS A 945 25.52 -18.22 62.73
C LYS A 945 26.31 -17.49 61.62
N GLU A 946 26.86 -16.32 61.98
CA GLU A 946 27.98 -15.62 61.31
C GLU A 946 29.32 -16.41 61.33
N PRO A 947 30.35 -16.00 60.56
CA PRO A 947 31.27 -14.95 61.05
C PRO A 947 31.79 -13.91 60.00
N THR A 948 32.08 -12.69 60.48
CA THR A 948 33.01 -11.67 59.90
C THR A 948 34.50 -12.04 60.22
N PRO A 949 35.61 -11.28 59.89
CA PRO A 949 35.75 -9.88 59.44
C PRO A 949 36.93 -9.49 58.47
N GLU A 950 37.02 -8.19 58.08
CA GLU A 950 38.20 -7.30 57.79
C GLU A 950 39.36 -7.74 56.82
N ILE A 951 40.20 -6.88 56.17
CA ILE A 951 41.19 -5.90 56.70
C ILE A 951 41.77 -4.93 55.60
N VAL A 952 41.76 -3.61 55.90
CA VAL A 952 42.80 -2.53 55.71
C VAL A 952 43.35 -2.07 54.33
N ILE A 953 42.81 -0.91 53.85
CA ILE A 953 43.42 0.46 53.72
C ILE A 953 44.90 0.65 53.27
N LYS A 954 45.12 1.56 52.28
CA LYS A 954 46.13 2.66 52.36
C LYS A 954 45.99 3.79 51.31
N GLU A 955 45.92 5.03 51.80
CA GLU A 955 46.12 6.33 51.09
C GLU A 955 47.64 6.74 51.15
N PRO A 956 48.13 7.98 50.84
CA PRO A 956 47.48 9.21 50.31
C PRO A 956 48.27 10.14 49.31
N THR A 957 47.52 10.87 48.45
CA THR A 957 47.62 12.33 48.08
C THR A 957 48.95 12.97 47.51
N PRO A 958 49.14 14.33 47.38
CA PRO A 958 48.95 15.06 46.10
C PRO A 958 49.98 16.21 45.79
N GLU A 959 49.76 17.03 44.73
CA GLU A 959 50.23 18.44 44.54
C GLU A 959 49.44 19.05 43.33
N VAL A 960 48.72 20.19 43.31
CA VAL A 960 48.70 21.51 44.02
C VAL A 960 49.84 22.43 43.53
N VAL A 961 49.65 23.63 42.93
CA VAL A 961 49.17 24.97 43.41
C VAL A 961 48.80 25.82 42.16
N ILE A 962 47.60 26.39 41.92
CA ILE A 962 46.80 27.51 42.52
C ILE A 962 47.29 28.95 42.20
N LYS A 963 46.36 29.81 41.72
CA LYS A 963 46.01 31.21 42.19
C LYS A 963 45.28 31.98 41.06
N GLU A 964 44.28 32.87 41.25
CA GLU A 964 43.35 33.34 42.32
C GLU A 964 42.46 34.46 41.65
N PRO A 965 41.39 35.05 42.22
CA PRO A 965 40.37 34.59 43.19
C PRO A 965 38.88 34.92 42.79
N THR A 966 37.94 34.53 43.67
CA THR A 966 36.47 34.77 43.81
C THR A 966 36.06 36.24 44.12
N PRO A 967 34.76 36.66 44.31
CA PRO A 967 33.55 35.99 44.91
C PRO A 967 32.17 36.31 44.20
N GLU A 968 30.92 36.01 44.65
CA GLU A 968 30.23 35.20 45.71
C GLU A 968 28.76 34.90 45.21
N VAL A 969 28.11 33.73 45.44
CA VAL A 969 27.14 33.35 46.53
C VAL A 969 25.80 34.14 46.52
N VAL A 970 24.60 33.51 46.48
CA VAL A 970 23.79 32.99 47.63
C VAL A 970 22.88 31.80 47.25
N ILE A 971 22.71 30.86 48.21
CA ILE A 971 21.92 29.61 48.17
C ILE A 971 20.72 29.72 49.15
N LYS A 972 19.60 28.99 48.92
CA LYS A 972 18.80 28.33 50.00
C LYS A 972 17.63 27.44 49.55
N GLU A 973 17.57 26.25 50.15
CA GLU A 973 16.39 25.38 50.39
C GLU A 973 15.59 25.90 51.63
N PRO A 974 14.57 25.22 52.22
CA PRO A 974 13.73 24.07 51.82
C PRO A 974 12.20 24.32 52.03
N THR A 975 11.37 23.27 51.96
CA THR A 975 9.88 23.25 52.19
C THR A 975 9.44 23.36 53.66
N PRO A 976 8.22 23.89 53.94
CA PRO A 976 7.32 23.28 54.94
C PRO A 976 5.78 23.44 54.71
N GLU A 977 4.98 22.61 55.38
CA GLU A 977 3.49 22.60 55.43
C GLU A 977 2.88 23.64 56.40
N ILE A 978 1.63 24.11 56.17
CA ILE A 978 0.66 24.55 57.22
C ILE A 978 -0.81 24.28 56.78
N VAL A 979 -1.66 23.82 57.72
CA VAL A 979 -3.12 23.55 57.61
C VAL A 979 -3.95 24.67 58.27
N ILE A 980 -5.20 24.94 57.82
CA ILE A 980 -6.38 25.42 58.62
C ILE A 980 -7.71 25.38 57.78
N LYS A 981 -8.87 25.37 58.45
CA LYS A 981 -10.23 24.96 58.01
C LYS A 981 -11.13 26.01 57.31
N GLU A 982 -12.13 25.50 56.58
CA GLU A 982 -13.54 25.93 56.29
C GLU A 982 -14.09 27.27 56.88
N PRO A 983 -15.08 27.97 56.23
CA PRO A 983 -16.27 27.37 55.55
C PRO A 983 -16.80 28.06 54.24
N THR A 984 -17.88 27.50 53.67
CA THR A 984 -18.71 28.02 52.56
C THR A 984 -19.55 29.27 52.91
N PRO A 985 -19.95 30.11 51.94
CA PRO A 985 -21.29 29.98 51.31
C PRO A 985 -21.41 30.41 49.81
N GLU A 986 -22.60 30.21 49.23
CA GLU A 986 -22.99 30.54 47.84
C GLU A 986 -23.11 32.04 47.51
N VAL A 987 -23.07 32.40 46.21
CA VAL A 987 -24.12 33.14 45.44
C VAL A 987 -23.54 33.81 44.16
N VAL A 988 -24.07 33.39 43.00
CA VAL A 988 -24.35 34.11 41.71
C VAL A 988 -23.58 35.41 41.37
N ILE A 989 -23.02 35.50 40.13
CA ILE A 989 -23.22 36.60 39.15
C ILE A 989 -22.57 36.29 37.78
N LYS A 990 -23.16 36.84 36.71
CA LYS A 990 -22.75 36.78 35.28
C LYS A 990 -21.37 37.41 35.01
N GLU A 991 -20.67 36.92 33.99
CA GLU A 991 -19.64 37.70 33.30
C GLU A 991 -20.25 38.76 32.36
N PRO A 992 -19.75 40.01 32.37
CA PRO A 992 -19.95 40.98 31.31
C PRO A 992 -18.69 41.15 30.45
N THR A 993 -18.88 41.32 29.14
CA THR A 993 -17.85 41.87 28.24
C THR A 993 -17.56 43.34 28.57
N PRO A 994 -16.28 43.76 28.57
CA PRO A 994 -15.90 45.18 28.52
C PRO A 994 -15.39 45.59 27.13
N GLU A 995 -16.04 46.58 26.52
CA GLU A 995 -15.47 47.32 25.38
C GLU A 995 -14.28 48.18 25.84
N ILE A 996 -13.26 48.33 24.98
CA ILE A 996 -12.34 49.47 25.01
C ILE A 996 -12.36 50.15 23.65
N VAL A 997 -12.83 51.40 23.63
CA VAL A 997 -12.82 52.27 22.46
C VAL A 997 -11.62 53.21 22.53
N ILE A 998 -10.76 53.19 21.51
CA ILE A 998 -9.86 54.30 21.18
C ILE A 998 -10.10 54.71 19.72
N LYS A 999 -10.24 56.03 19.50
CA LYS A 999 -10.60 56.63 18.22
C LYS A 999 -9.35 56.94 17.40
N GLU A 1000 -9.47 56.78 16.08
CA GLU A 1000 -8.70 57.57 15.10
C GLU A 1000 -9.64 58.29 14.11
N PRO A 1001 -9.22 59.40 13.46
CA PRO A 1001 -10.14 60.42 12.95
C PRO A 1001 -10.52 60.29 11.46
N THR A 1002 -11.75 60.69 11.13
CA THR A 1002 -12.24 61.07 9.79
C THR A 1002 -11.77 62.50 9.43
N PRO A 1003 -11.77 62.97 8.17
CA PRO A 1003 -12.95 63.05 7.26
C PRO A 1003 -12.59 62.73 5.77
N GLU A 1004 -13.39 62.84 4.69
CA GLU A 1004 -14.82 63.16 4.43
C GLU A 1004 -15.24 62.71 2.98
N ILE A 1005 -16.52 62.87 2.59
CA ILE A 1005 -17.03 63.11 1.19
C ILE A 1005 -16.93 61.93 0.18
N VAL A 1006 -17.96 61.49 -0.58
CA VAL A 1006 -19.41 61.84 -0.72
C VAL A 1006 -20.21 60.66 -1.33
N ALA A 1007 -21.53 60.63 -1.13
CA ALA A 1007 -22.51 59.63 -1.65
C ALA A 1007 -22.98 59.94 -3.11
N PRO A 1008 -23.93 59.22 -3.77
CA PRO A 1008 -24.76 58.08 -3.30
C PRO A 1008 -24.96 56.89 -4.28
N VAL A 1009 -25.60 55.82 -3.77
CA VAL A 1009 -26.38 54.83 -4.52
C VAL A 1009 -27.76 54.71 -3.86
N THR A 1010 -28.83 54.53 -4.63
CA THR A 1010 -30.23 54.44 -4.13
C THR A 1010 -30.79 53.02 -4.11
N GLU A 1011 -31.25 52.62 -2.91
CA GLU A 1011 -32.52 51.92 -2.60
C GLU A 1011 -32.79 50.46 -3.10
N LEU A 1012 -32.44 49.49 -2.25
CA LEU A 1012 -33.31 48.59 -1.43
C LEU A 1012 -34.86 48.76 -1.52
N PRO A 1013 -35.73 47.85 -0.95
CA PRO A 1013 -35.68 46.39 -0.62
C PRO A 1013 -37.05 45.71 -0.99
N PRO A 1014 -37.82 44.90 -0.19
CA PRO A 1014 -37.59 43.88 0.88
C PRO A 1014 -38.36 42.50 0.65
N VAL A 1015 -37.86 41.29 1.01
CA VAL A 1015 -38.00 40.49 2.29
C VAL A 1015 -39.06 39.33 2.32
N THR A 1016 -38.56 38.09 2.55
CA THR A 1016 -39.03 36.85 3.29
C THR A 1016 -40.54 36.43 3.37
N GLU A 1017 -40.99 35.15 3.45
CA GLU A 1017 -40.78 34.09 4.47
C GLU A 1017 -41.40 32.69 4.10
N THR A 1018 -40.74 31.59 4.54
CA THR A 1018 -41.15 30.21 5.02
C THR A 1018 -42.41 29.37 4.56
N PRO A 1019 -42.44 28.02 4.79
CA PRO A 1019 -43.27 27.01 4.05
C PRO A 1019 -44.50 26.43 4.83
N PRO A 1020 -45.32 25.46 4.29
CA PRO A 1020 -45.04 24.00 4.45
C PRO A 1020 -45.61 23.05 3.33
N THR A 1021 -45.58 21.73 3.60
CA THR A 1021 -45.91 20.52 2.77
C THR A 1021 -47.40 20.18 2.54
N THR A 1022 -47.76 19.46 1.44
CA THR A 1022 -48.36 18.07 1.36
C THR A 1022 -49.18 17.77 0.08
N GLU A 1023 -48.95 16.59 -0.52
CA GLU A 1023 -49.84 15.63 -1.25
C GLU A 1023 -50.82 16.00 -2.42
N GLN A 1024 -51.08 14.94 -3.21
CA GLN A 1024 -51.99 14.72 -4.37
C GLN A 1024 -53.51 14.94 -4.07
N PRO A 1025 -54.47 14.96 -5.05
CA PRO A 1025 -54.52 14.16 -6.30
C PRO A 1025 -55.14 14.80 -7.59
N GLN A 1026 -55.17 13.97 -8.66
CA GLN A 1026 -55.91 14.08 -9.95
C GLN A 1026 -57.46 14.03 -9.79
N PRO A 1027 -58.34 14.17 -10.83
CA PRO A 1027 -58.16 13.95 -12.30
C PRO A 1027 -58.93 14.92 -13.26
N ASP A 1028 -59.20 14.44 -14.49
CA ASP A 1028 -60.21 14.88 -15.51
C ASP A 1028 -59.83 16.03 -16.48
N ASP A 1029 -60.11 15.99 -17.80
CA ASP A 1029 -60.58 14.91 -18.71
C ASP A 1029 -60.44 15.34 -20.22
N GLN A 1030 -60.61 14.40 -21.16
CA GLN A 1030 -61.02 14.53 -22.59
C GLN A 1030 -59.98 14.72 -23.73
N ASN A 1031 -59.59 13.56 -24.29
CA ASN A 1031 -59.44 13.30 -25.74
C ASN A 1031 -60.87 13.07 -26.35
N PRO A 1032 -61.15 13.14 -27.68
CA PRO A 1032 -60.61 12.19 -28.66
C PRO A 1032 -60.32 12.74 -30.10
N ASN A 1033 -59.36 12.13 -30.79
CA ASN A 1033 -59.61 11.50 -32.10
C ASN A 1033 -58.52 10.48 -32.47
N ASP A 1034 -58.95 9.31 -32.95
CA ASP A 1034 -58.12 8.13 -33.17
C ASP A 1034 -57.39 8.11 -34.53
N SER A 1035 -56.20 7.50 -34.56
CA SER A 1035 -55.99 6.27 -35.36
C SER A 1035 -54.72 5.52 -34.89
N GLU A 1036 -54.79 4.19 -34.93
CA GLU A 1036 -53.87 3.21 -34.33
C GLU A 1036 -52.59 3.03 -35.19
N ASN A 1037 -51.44 2.48 -34.76
CA ASN A 1037 -51.21 1.29 -33.94
C ASN A 1037 -49.68 1.10 -33.65
N ASN A 1038 -49.30 0.77 -32.41
CA ASN A 1038 -48.31 -0.25 -31.92
C ASN A 1038 -47.11 -0.72 -32.80
N ASN A 1039 -45.91 -1.03 -32.28
CA ASN A 1039 -45.43 -1.40 -30.92
C ASN A 1039 -43.99 -0.86 -30.70
N GLN A 1040 -43.68 -0.21 -29.57
CA GLN A 1040 -43.17 -0.77 -28.30
C GLN A 1040 -41.73 -1.33 -28.33
N GLU A 1041 -40.80 -0.54 -27.78
CA GLU A 1041 -39.58 -1.00 -27.12
C GLU A 1041 -39.89 -1.73 -25.80
N LYS A 1042 -38.92 -2.50 -25.29
CA LYS A 1042 -38.93 -2.96 -23.90
C LYS A 1042 -37.52 -3.20 -23.38
N ASP A 1043 -37.14 -2.50 -22.31
CA ASP A 1043 -35.94 -2.77 -21.51
C ASP A 1043 -35.94 -4.18 -20.91
N SER A 1044 -34.76 -4.82 -20.82
CA SER A 1044 -34.23 -5.39 -19.55
C SER A 1044 -32.84 -6.04 -19.67
N GLN A 1045 -31.89 -5.45 -18.92
CA GLN A 1045 -30.95 -6.09 -17.97
C GLN A 1045 -29.96 -7.23 -18.32
N LEU A 1046 -28.73 -7.01 -17.80
CA LEU A 1046 -27.72 -7.97 -17.27
C LEU A 1046 -27.11 -9.04 -18.20
N PHE A 1047 -25.78 -9.22 -18.11
CA PHE A 1047 -25.12 -10.48 -17.71
C PHE A 1047 -23.61 -10.28 -17.40
N GLU A 1048 -23.06 -11.08 -16.49
CA GLU A 1048 -21.63 -11.19 -16.16
C GLU A 1048 -20.86 -12.09 -17.16
N PRO A 1049 -19.51 -12.03 -17.21
CA PRO A 1049 -18.70 -12.94 -18.01
C PRO A 1049 -18.01 -14.06 -17.19
N GLU A 1050 -18.20 -15.32 -17.60
CA GLU A 1050 -17.29 -16.42 -17.25
C GLU A 1050 -16.78 -17.16 -18.50
N GLU A 1051 -15.45 -17.31 -18.54
CA GLU A 1051 -14.65 -18.40 -19.08
C GLU A 1051 -14.83 -19.04 -20.49
N ARG A 1052 -13.68 -19.02 -21.19
CA ARG A 1052 -13.01 -20.12 -21.93
C ARG A 1052 -13.40 -20.49 -23.39
N GLN A 1053 -12.35 -20.32 -24.21
CA GLN A 1053 -11.80 -21.26 -25.21
C GLN A 1053 -12.34 -21.34 -26.65
N ALA A 1054 -11.43 -20.94 -27.55
CA ALA A 1054 -10.90 -21.71 -28.69
C ALA A 1054 -11.38 -21.45 -30.13
N ASN A 1055 -10.37 -21.42 -31.00
CA ASN A 1055 -10.33 -21.70 -32.44
C ASN A 1055 -11.16 -20.85 -33.42
N LEU A 1056 -10.43 -20.06 -34.21
CA LEU A 1056 -10.83 -19.61 -35.55
C LEU A 1056 -9.61 -19.70 -36.50
N GLU A 1057 -9.50 -20.82 -37.21
CA GLU A 1057 -8.76 -20.89 -38.48
C GLU A 1057 -9.77 -20.81 -39.64
N ASN A 1058 -9.39 -20.08 -40.70
CA ASN A 1058 -9.97 -20.11 -42.05
C ASN A 1058 -11.47 -19.79 -42.23
N SER A 1059 -11.77 -18.61 -42.79
CA SER A 1059 -12.11 -18.53 -44.23
C SER A 1059 -12.09 -17.10 -44.77
N CYS A 1060 -11.43 -16.91 -45.92
CA CYS A 1060 -11.64 -15.78 -46.83
C CYS A 1060 -11.59 -16.31 -48.27
N GLU A 1061 -12.76 -16.65 -48.81
CA GLU A 1061 -13.01 -16.78 -50.25
C GLU A 1061 -14.32 -16.04 -50.58
N ASP A 1062 -14.42 -15.60 -51.84
CA ASP A 1062 -15.51 -14.81 -52.44
C ASP A 1062 -15.69 -13.39 -51.83
N ASP A 1063 -15.40 -12.32 -52.58
CA ASP A 1063 -16.21 -11.97 -53.74
C ASP A 1063 -15.47 -11.16 -54.84
N LYS A 1064 -16.04 -11.12 -56.05
CA LYS A 1064 -15.45 -10.45 -57.24
C LYS A 1064 -16.25 -9.24 -57.69
N ASN A 1065 -15.75 -8.02 -57.44
CA ASN A 1065 -15.81 -6.85 -58.35
C ASN A 1065 -15.32 -5.56 -57.66
N SER A 1066 -14.14 -5.05 -58.04
CA SER A 1066 -13.94 -3.67 -58.54
C SER A 1066 -12.45 -3.30 -58.62
N ASP A 1067 -12.13 -2.53 -59.67
CA ASP A 1067 -10.94 -1.72 -60.02
C ASP A 1067 -9.61 -1.79 -59.22
N GLN A 1068 -8.52 -1.72 -59.98
CA GLN A 1068 -7.14 -1.73 -59.49
C GLN A 1068 -6.70 -0.36 -58.94
N SER A 1069 -6.59 -0.24 -57.61
CA SER A 1069 -5.61 0.66 -56.96
C SER A 1069 -5.10 0.15 -55.61
N ASP A 1070 -5.88 -0.68 -54.91
CA ASP A 1070 -5.62 -0.99 -53.49
C ASP A 1070 -5.16 -2.45 -53.31
N GLN A 1071 -3.99 -2.79 -53.88
CA GLN A 1071 -3.42 -4.14 -53.83
C GLN A 1071 -2.05 -4.20 -53.14
N GLU A 1072 -1.87 -3.44 -52.04
CA GLU A 1072 -0.65 -3.43 -51.23
C GLU A 1072 -0.93 -3.53 -49.71
N GLU A 1073 -2.14 -3.92 -49.29
CA GLU A 1073 -2.52 -4.05 -47.87
C GLU A 1073 -3.12 -5.43 -47.52
N CYS A 1074 -2.55 -6.51 -48.07
CA CYS A 1074 -2.86 -7.89 -47.67
C CYS A 1074 -1.65 -8.83 -47.65
N GLU A 1075 -0.45 -8.31 -47.35
CA GLU A 1075 0.73 -9.10 -46.98
C GLU A 1075 1.50 -8.42 -45.82
N LYS A 1076 0.93 -8.46 -44.60
CA LYS A 1076 1.66 -8.16 -43.35
C LYS A 1076 0.94 -8.64 -42.07
N SER A 1077 0.38 -9.84 -42.13
CA SER A 1077 0.04 -10.62 -40.94
C SER A 1077 1.12 -11.68 -40.72
N GLN A 1078 2.21 -11.28 -40.08
CA GLN A 1078 3.16 -12.20 -39.46
C GLN A 1078 3.36 -11.81 -38.00
N SER A 1079 3.36 -12.83 -37.14
CA SER A 1079 3.46 -12.70 -35.70
C SER A 1079 4.73 -11.97 -35.28
N THR A 1080 4.58 -10.88 -34.54
CA THR A 1080 5.69 -10.25 -33.83
C THR A 1080 6.16 -11.18 -32.69
N PHE A 1081 7.27 -11.87 -32.92
CA PHE A 1081 8.00 -12.56 -31.85
C PHE A 1081 8.94 -11.56 -31.16
N GLU A 1082 8.95 -11.55 -29.82
CA GLU A 1082 9.96 -10.79 -29.07
C GLU A 1082 11.36 -11.36 -29.31
N LEU A 1083 12.25 -10.53 -29.84
CA LEU A 1083 13.70 -10.78 -29.78
C LEU A 1083 14.18 -10.53 -28.35
N ARG A 1084 14.20 -11.58 -27.54
CA ARG A 1084 14.80 -11.54 -26.20
C ARG A 1084 16.32 -11.39 -26.34
N LEU A 1085 16.82 -10.17 -26.13
CA LEU A 1085 18.24 -9.85 -26.25
C LEU A 1085 19.04 -10.61 -25.18
N LEU A 1086 19.70 -11.71 -25.55
CA LEU A 1086 20.51 -12.51 -24.63
C LEU A 1086 21.85 -11.82 -24.40
N ARG A 1087 22.03 -11.17 -23.25
CA ARG A 1087 23.31 -10.54 -22.86
C ARG A 1087 24.36 -11.62 -22.61
N LEU A 1088 25.34 -11.76 -23.51
CA LEU A 1088 26.48 -12.65 -23.32
C LEU A 1088 27.61 -11.87 -22.61
N GLU A 1089 27.72 -11.99 -21.29
CA GLU A 1089 28.83 -11.41 -20.53
C GLU A 1089 30.09 -12.28 -20.66
N LEU A 1090 30.95 -11.95 -21.62
CA LEU A 1090 32.27 -12.55 -21.77
C LEU A 1090 33.30 -11.78 -20.93
N THR A 1091 33.91 -12.45 -19.95
CA THR A 1091 34.92 -11.85 -19.06
C THR A 1091 36.34 -12.29 -19.43
N THR A 1092 37.27 -11.32 -19.44
CA THR A 1092 38.76 -11.42 -19.49
C THR A 1092 39.51 -11.54 -20.84
N ASP A 1093 40.28 -10.47 -21.13
CA ASP A 1093 41.73 -10.40 -21.44
C ASP A 1093 42.39 -11.19 -22.60
N ASN A 1094 41.71 -12.04 -23.39
CA ASN A 1094 42.37 -12.87 -24.42
C ASN A 1094 41.91 -12.67 -25.88
N PHE A 1095 41.37 -11.50 -26.22
CA PHE A 1095 41.07 -11.16 -27.62
C PHE A 1095 42.21 -10.36 -28.26
N THR A 1096 42.49 -10.64 -29.53
CA THR A 1096 43.43 -9.88 -30.38
C THR A 1096 42.70 -9.40 -31.63
N ASP A 1097 43.22 -8.38 -32.31
CA ASP A 1097 42.58 -7.63 -33.43
C ASP A 1097 42.13 -8.48 -34.65
N SER A 1098 42.31 -9.80 -34.63
CA SER A 1098 41.93 -10.73 -35.69
C SER A 1098 40.83 -11.74 -35.29
N THR A 1099 40.18 -11.60 -34.14
CA THR A 1099 39.06 -12.49 -33.76
C THR A 1099 37.78 -12.10 -34.50
N GLN A 1100 37.14 -13.07 -35.17
CA GLN A 1100 35.86 -12.88 -35.87
C GLN A 1100 34.80 -13.86 -35.38
N LEU A 1101 33.57 -13.36 -35.26
CA LEU A 1101 32.34 -14.12 -35.00
C LEU A 1101 31.64 -14.39 -36.33
N GLU A 1102 31.40 -15.65 -36.67
CA GLU A 1102 30.62 -16.06 -37.84
C GLU A 1102 29.53 -17.04 -37.42
N ILE A 1103 28.37 -16.99 -38.09
CA ILE A 1103 27.39 -18.07 -38.03
C ILE A 1103 27.75 -19.05 -39.15
N ASN A 1104 27.96 -20.32 -38.80
CA ASN A 1104 28.31 -21.35 -39.78
C ASN A 1104 27.10 -21.76 -40.64
N ALA A 1105 27.35 -22.55 -41.69
CA ALA A 1105 26.31 -23.02 -42.61
C ALA A 1105 25.28 -24.00 -41.99
N GLN A 1106 25.36 -24.25 -40.68
CA GLN A 1106 24.42 -25.04 -39.88
C GLN A 1106 23.64 -24.18 -38.87
N GLY A 1107 23.83 -22.85 -38.85
CA GLY A 1107 23.12 -21.93 -37.95
C GLY A 1107 23.74 -21.79 -36.56
N GLN A 1108 24.98 -22.28 -36.35
CA GLN A 1108 25.67 -22.21 -35.07
C GLN A 1108 26.72 -21.09 -35.06
N LEU A 1109 26.84 -20.40 -33.93
CA LEU A 1109 27.79 -19.29 -33.73
C LEU A 1109 29.20 -19.84 -33.42
N GLU A 1110 30.22 -19.41 -34.18
CA GLU A 1110 31.60 -19.88 -34.06
C GLU A 1110 32.58 -18.69 -33.90
N ILE A 1111 33.58 -18.84 -33.02
CA ILE A 1111 34.64 -17.84 -32.80
C ILE A 1111 35.93 -18.35 -33.44
N LYS A 1112 36.35 -17.75 -34.56
CA LYS A 1112 37.60 -18.14 -35.22
C LYS A 1112 38.80 -17.39 -34.63
N GLY A 1113 39.83 -18.16 -34.28
CA GLY A 1113 41.14 -17.67 -33.84
C GLY A 1113 41.56 -18.05 -32.41
N SER A 1114 40.62 -18.44 -31.54
CA SER A 1114 40.90 -18.71 -30.11
C SER A 1114 41.00 -20.20 -29.73
N GLY A 1115 40.49 -21.11 -30.57
CA GLY A 1115 40.50 -22.55 -30.27
C GLY A 1115 39.50 -22.99 -29.19
N ILE A 1116 38.47 -22.19 -28.95
CA ILE A 1116 37.39 -22.46 -27.99
C ILE A 1116 36.16 -22.95 -28.77
N GLU A 1117 35.74 -24.20 -28.55
CA GLU A 1117 34.44 -24.70 -28.99
C GLU A 1117 33.37 -24.37 -27.93
N ILE A 1118 32.17 -23.96 -28.38
CA ILE A 1118 31.00 -23.74 -27.52
C ILE A 1118 30.01 -24.87 -27.81
N GLU A 1119 29.63 -25.67 -26.80
CA GLU A 1119 28.66 -26.76 -27.00
C GLU A 1119 27.23 -26.22 -27.16
N ASN A 1120 26.71 -26.33 -28.39
CA ASN A 1120 25.31 -26.34 -28.81
C ASN A 1120 24.37 -25.22 -28.31
N LEU A 1121 24.16 -24.23 -29.18
CA LEU A 1121 22.93 -23.46 -29.25
C LEU A 1121 22.18 -23.83 -30.54
N ASP A 1122 21.07 -24.57 -30.44
CA ASP A 1122 20.23 -24.92 -31.60
C ASP A 1122 19.31 -23.74 -31.96
N LEU A 1123 19.56 -23.11 -33.10
CA LEU A 1123 18.66 -22.13 -33.72
C LEU A 1123 17.96 -22.73 -34.95
N PRO A 1124 16.68 -22.43 -35.20
CA PRO A 1124 15.96 -22.97 -36.35
C PRO A 1124 16.52 -22.41 -37.66
N ALA A 1125 16.62 -23.28 -38.68
CA ALA A 1125 17.47 -23.11 -39.87
C ALA A 1125 17.12 -21.97 -40.87
N ASN A 1126 16.26 -21.01 -40.50
CA ASN A 1126 15.78 -19.92 -41.35
C ASN A 1126 15.93 -18.51 -40.71
N ALA A 1127 16.75 -18.35 -39.69
CA ALA A 1127 17.12 -17.02 -39.18
C ALA A 1127 18.21 -16.39 -40.06
N ASN A 1128 17.94 -15.20 -40.60
CA ASN A 1128 18.90 -14.32 -41.29
C ASN A 1128 19.34 -13.20 -40.34
#